data_AF-A0A9D8TL78-F1
#
_entry.id   AF-A0A9D8TL78-F1
#
_cell.length_a   1.000
_cell.length_b   1.000
_cell.length_c   1.000
_cell.angle_alpha   90.00
_cell.angle_beta   90.00
_cell.angle_gamma   90.00
#
_symmetry.space_group_name_H-M   'P 1'
#
loop_
_entity.id
_entity.type
_entity.pdbx_description
1 polymer ?
#
loop_
_entity_poly.entity_id
_entity_poly.type
_entity_poly.pdbx_seq_one_letter_code
_entity_poly.pdbx_strand_id
1 'polypeptide(L)'
;MLKKQILRLFALLVVCLTAQCLFADTLTVNSNIEKVTVYKKGALISRKAHVKIPAGVTVVKIPMLSPLFDQKTVQVGVTNADITLGKVRVEIEMPNRDVVARSNDSLSRRSKVITDSVDLVLAYKSVLDHERSILLGNDNIGGKKGFDSLQLSEIAAFLRKDLSEIVDMHLGYRQVQKRLELENQQLMQSMKLLDERSIEPKAALYVSLVSKSPCESELSFSYVVEQAEWTPFFELRISEDRPEMEVTKKVMVKQKSKEDWKDVKMTVTKTNPSDNNARPELKRYTLPKSGSVSTSSYTEKKMIKVMGTVRDEKGSIEGVLVTCTSTNVSVQSDASGFYEILVPENSSLEYSHASHIGKTISVSEGNVEIVNVLLKENKAAVYGNGVTVKGVVRDAGGPLPGAEITVKEDPTIFELTDADGAFAISVPEGATLEFASIGYKTKQVKLRPGQFIVNVTLEYPEELEIEEVVAVGYGRKPKRKLFGKRSKRDRVEEVSIDDALAGRVSGVQAGNNPTRIRGVSSLSGVNEPLYIVDGVPVGGGSSSSNPLASIDPSDIVSMEVLKDASATAIYGSRASNGVIIITTRKGANVGSGLYLSTFSKLQDYTAESATLNSVPSDGSEHEAMLGTQSIKAKYSYYAAPKITPNAYMLAEVPNWRDYELLKGKLRVFLNNTYVGDSYWEPFEIQDTLRFSLGVEKNIGVERALKATKEKSNLLRTAKKVTRNWQITVKNNKETAVDIVVEDQIPVAANDEAKVTLLESSNAKVDEKEGRLKWNLHLAPGEKRELNISYEVKVKSEELFEELMEDEDL
;
A
#
# COMPACT_ATOMS: atom_id res chain seq x y z
N MET A 1 32.64 -69.09 33.49
CA MET A 1 32.25 -68.32 32.29
C MET A 1 31.14 -67.29 32.55
N LEU A 2 30.15 -67.61 33.39
CA LEU A 2 28.98 -66.75 33.67
C LEU A 2 29.32 -65.32 34.18
N LYS A 3 30.33 -65.17 35.05
CA LYS A 3 30.77 -63.84 35.55
C LYS A 3 31.35 -62.91 34.47
N LYS A 4 32.00 -63.46 33.43
CA LYS A 4 32.53 -62.66 32.30
C LYS A 4 31.44 -62.25 31.32
N GLN A 5 30.35 -63.02 31.23
CA GLN A 5 29.18 -62.65 30.42
C GLN A 5 28.32 -61.60 31.12
N ILE A 6 28.14 -61.69 32.44
CA ILE A 6 27.42 -60.67 33.23
C ILE A 6 28.16 -59.33 33.20
N LEU A 7 29.50 -59.33 33.32
CA LEU A 7 30.29 -58.09 33.23
C LEU A 7 30.26 -57.47 31.82
N ARG A 8 30.17 -58.28 30.76
CA ARG A 8 30.00 -57.80 29.38
C ARG A 8 28.58 -57.26 29.13
N LEU A 9 27.55 -57.90 29.68
CA LEU A 9 26.17 -57.40 29.63
C LEU A 9 26.00 -56.11 30.42
N PHE A 10 26.64 -55.99 31.59
CA PHE A 10 26.61 -54.76 32.38
C PHE A 10 27.39 -53.62 31.71
N ALA A 11 28.53 -53.91 31.09
CA ALA A 11 29.25 -52.92 30.28
C ALA A 11 28.47 -52.50 29.01
N LEU A 12 27.73 -53.42 28.38
CA LEU A 12 26.85 -53.09 27.25
C LEU A 12 25.63 -52.26 27.70
N LEU A 13 25.09 -52.55 28.89
CA LEU A 13 23.96 -51.80 29.47
C LEU A 13 24.38 -50.38 29.89
N VAL A 14 25.59 -50.22 30.44
CA VAL A 14 26.15 -48.90 30.79
C VAL A 14 26.53 -48.09 29.54
N VAL A 15 27.05 -48.73 28.48
CA VAL A 15 27.31 -48.07 27.18
C VAL A 15 26.00 -47.70 26.46
N CYS A 16 24.93 -48.50 26.60
CA CYS A 16 23.59 -48.16 26.11
C CYS A 16 22.89 -47.08 26.96
N LEU A 17 23.13 -46.99 28.27
CA LEU A 17 22.60 -45.91 29.12
C LEU A 17 23.34 -44.57 28.92
N THR A 18 24.58 -44.57 28.44
CA THR A 18 25.32 -43.34 28.08
C THR A 18 25.11 -42.89 26.63
N ALA A 19 24.34 -43.64 25.84
CA ALA A 19 23.89 -43.23 24.51
C ALA A 19 22.48 -42.60 24.58
N GLN A 20 22.24 -41.71 25.54
CA GLN A 20 21.26 -40.66 25.29
C GLN A 20 21.82 -39.84 24.13
N CYS A 21 21.18 -39.92 22.96
CA CYS A 21 21.31 -38.90 21.95
C CYS A 21 21.22 -37.55 22.66
N LEU A 22 22.29 -36.75 22.63
CA LEU A 22 22.24 -35.32 22.85
C LEU A 22 21.38 -34.73 21.72
N PHE A 23 20.07 -34.90 21.80
CA PHE A 23 19.16 -33.98 21.15
C PHE A 23 19.35 -32.66 21.89
N ALA A 24 19.88 -31.65 21.20
CA ALA A 24 19.84 -30.30 21.72
C ALA A 24 18.36 -29.95 21.88
N ASP A 25 17.88 -29.86 23.12
CA ASP A 25 16.52 -29.42 23.41
C ASP A 25 16.29 -28.06 22.75
N THR A 26 15.16 -27.92 22.06
CA THR A 26 14.78 -26.65 21.44
C THR A 26 14.14 -25.77 22.50
N LEU A 27 14.85 -24.72 22.90
CA LEU A 27 14.36 -23.73 23.86
C LEU A 27 13.49 -22.70 23.11
N THR A 28 12.19 -22.67 23.40
CA THR A 28 11.28 -21.69 22.80
C THR A 28 11.23 -20.43 23.66
N VAL A 29 11.49 -19.25 23.06
CA VAL A 29 11.54 -17.96 23.75
C VAL A 29 10.78 -16.91 22.93
N ASN A 30 9.93 -16.13 23.60
CA ASN A 30 9.23 -15.02 22.97
C ASN A 30 10.14 -13.80 22.81
N SER A 31 9.86 -12.97 21.81
CA SER A 31 10.61 -11.74 21.54
C SER A 31 9.68 -10.54 21.47
N ASN A 32 10.20 -9.35 21.77
CA ASN A 32 9.49 -8.09 21.64
C ASN A 32 10.13 -7.24 20.55
N ILE A 33 9.31 -6.43 19.87
CA ILE A 33 9.79 -5.39 18.96
C ILE A 33 10.34 -4.25 19.80
N GLU A 34 11.60 -3.89 19.59
CA GLU A 34 12.26 -2.78 20.25
C GLU A 34 12.13 -1.49 19.43
N LYS A 35 12.34 -1.59 18.12
CA LYS A 35 12.35 -0.45 17.20
C LYS A 35 11.85 -0.87 15.82
N VAL A 36 11.10 0.03 15.18
CA VAL A 36 10.73 -0.08 13.76
C VAL A 36 11.29 1.12 13.01
N THR A 37 12.05 0.86 11.95
CA THR A 37 12.45 1.90 10.99
C THR A 37 11.67 1.69 9.70
N VAL A 38 10.73 2.59 9.38
CA VAL A 38 9.91 2.51 8.17
C VAL A 38 10.60 3.23 7.01
N TYR A 39 10.75 2.52 5.91
CA TYR A 39 11.30 3.00 4.65
C TYR A 39 10.18 3.44 3.71
N LYS A 40 10.53 4.09 2.59
CA LYS A 40 9.55 4.38 1.53
C LYS A 40 8.86 3.12 1.01
N LYS A 41 9.57 1.99 1.00
CA LYS A 41 9.06 0.67 0.68
C LYS A 41 9.71 -0.35 1.60
N GLY A 42 8.96 -0.77 2.61
CA GLY A 42 9.32 -1.73 3.63
C GLY A 42 9.61 -1.12 5.00
N ALA A 43 9.91 -1.97 5.98
CA ALA A 43 10.34 -1.56 7.31
C ALA A 43 11.36 -2.54 7.88
N LEU A 44 12.38 -2.02 8.58
CA LEU A 44 13.29 -2.80 9.39
C LEU A 44 12.70 -2.98 10.79
N ILE A 45 12.46 -4.23 11.16
CA ILE A 45 11.98 -4.62 12.47
C ILE A 45 13.19 -5.05 13.30
N SER A 46 13.40 -4.39 14.45
CA SER A 46 14.45 -4.74 15.41
C SER A 46 13.83 -5.30 16.68
N ARG A 47 14.33 -6.44 17.13
CA ARG A 47 13.75 -7.22 18.23
C ARG A 47 14.80 -7.69 19.22
N LYS A 48 14.31 -7.97 20.42
CA LYS A 48 15.09 -8.57 21.50
C LYS A 48 14.36 -9.73 22.14
N ALA A 49 15.13 -10.74 22.55
CA ALA A 49 14.68 -11.87 23.34
C ALA A 49 15.70 -12.15 24.46
N HIS A 50 15.22 -12.35 25.68
CA HIS A 50 16.05 -12.77 26.82
C HIS A 50 16.11 -14.29 26.87
N VAL A 51 17.31 -14.86 26.85
CA VAL A 51 17.49 -16.32 26.75
C VAL A 51 18.40 -16.82 27.87
N LYS A 52 17.96 -17.88 28.55
CA LYS A 52 18.79 -18.66 29.49
C LYS A 52 19.36 -19.87 28.75
N ILE A 53 20.69 -19.94 28.64
CA ILE A 53 21.38 -20.89 27.77
C ILE A 53 22.20 -21.84 28.65
N PRO A 54 21.92 -23.15 28.63
CA PRO A 54 22.74 -24.14 29.32
C PRO A 54 24.11 -24.29 28.65
N ALA A 55 25.06 -24.93 29.35
CA ALA A 55 26.33 -25.29 28.73
C ALA A 55 26.13 -26.28 27.57
N GLY A 56 26.84 -26.08 26.46
CA GLY A 56 26.75 -26.90 25.26
C GLY A 56 26.02 -26.19 24.12
N VAL A 57 25.46 -26.98 23.20
CA VAL A 57 24.71 -26.50 22.03
C VAL A 57 23.23 -26.42 22.38
N THR A 58 22.64 -25.24 22.23
CA THR A 58 21.19 -25.01 22.40
C THR A 58 20.61 -24.47 21.11
N VAL A 59 19.42 -24.95 20.72
CA VAL A 59 18.67 -24.36 19.60
C VAL A 59 17.57 -23.50 20.21
N VAL A 60 17.62 -22.19 19.97
CA VAL A 60 16.59 -21.26 20.42
C VAL A 60 15.58 -21.06 19.30
N LYS A 61 14.30 -21.33 19.58
CA LYS A 61 13.17 -21.04 18.69
C LYS A 61 12.50 -19.74 19.14
N ILE A 62 12.39 -18.78 18.23
CA ILE A 62 11.63 -17.54 18.43
C ILE A 62 10.41 -17.59 17.51
N PRO A 63 9.21 -17.87 18.05
CA PRO A 63 8.00 -18.03 17.26
C PRO A 63 7.32 -16.67 16.99
N MET A 64 6.20 -16.72 16.27
CA MET A 64 5.25 -15.60 16.10
C MET A 64 5.84 -14.39 15.37
N LEU A 65 6.79 -14.61 14.46
CA LEU A 65 7.32 -13.56 13.59
C LEU A 65 6.44 -13.41 12.34
N SER A 66 6.52 -12.24 11.70
CA SER A 66 5.97 -12.03 10.36
C SER A 66 6.42 -13.13 9.39
N PRO A 67 5.54 -13.77 8.61
CA PRO A 67 5.96 -14.68 7.54
C PRO A 67 6.41 -13.96 6.27
N LEU A 68 6.35 -12.62 6.23
CA LEU A 68 6.54 -11.79 5.03
C LEU A 68 7.87 -11.03 5.02
N PHE A 69 8.80 -11.33 5.93
CA PHE A 69 10.12 -10.72 5.91
C PHE A 69 11.04 -11.39 4.89
N ASP A 70 11.97 -10.63 4.32
CA ASP A 70 13.02 -11.19 3.47
C ASP A 70 14.02 -11.96 4.34
N GLN A 71 14.04 -13.28 4.20
CA GLN A 71 14.92 -14.17 4.97
C GLN A 71 16.41 -13.83 4.82
N LYS A 72 16.82 -13.20 3.71
CA LYS A 72 18.21 -12.77 3.48
C LYS A 72 18.61 -11.55 4.30
N THR A 73 17.65 -10.83 4.87
CA THR A 73 17.88 -9.63 5.68
C THR A 73 17.97 -9.94 7.17
N VAL A 74 17.77 -11.19 7.58
CA VAL A 74 17.83 -11.60 8.98
C VAL A 74 19.26 -11.43 9.51
N GLN A 75 19.42 -10.56 10.49
CA GLN A 75 20.66 -10.37 11.23
C GLN A 75 20.43 -10.75 12.69
N VAL A 76 21.38 -11.50 13.26
CA VAL A 76 21.30 -11.97 14.65
C VAL A 76 22.58 -11.61 15.37
N GLY A 77 22.44 -11.02 16.54
CA GLY A 77 23.51 -10.64 17.46
C GLY A 77 23.25 -11.15 18.86
N VAL A 78 24.32 -11.38 19.61
CA VAL A 78 24.29 -11.83 21.00
C VAL A 78 25.18 -10.88 21.80
N THR A 79 24.69 -10.40 22.94
CA THR A 79 25.43 -9.43 23.76
C THR A 79 26.55 -10.07 24.58
N ASN A 80 26.41 -11.35 24.95
CA ASN A 80 27.43 -12.08 25.71
C ASN A 80 28.52 -12.66 24.78
N ALA A 81 29.75 -12.17 24.95
CA ALA A 81 30.92 -12.56 24.15
C ALA A 81 31.34 -14.04 24.31
N ASP A 82 30.91 -14.70 25.39
CA ASP A 82 31.22 -16.12 25.63
C ASP A 82 30.32 -17.07 24.85
N ILE A 83 29.32 -16.54 24.13
CA ILE A 83 28.38 -17.30 23.32
C ILE A 83 28.80 -17.25 21.86
N THR A 84 28.95 -18.42 21.25
CA THR A 84 29.21 -18.53 19.81
C THR A 84 27.89 -18.72 19.07
N LEU A 85 27.61 -17.84 18.10
CA LEU A 85 26.49 -17.99 17.17
C LEU A 85 26.77 -19.12 16.17
N GLY A 86 25.85 -20.07 16.08
CA GLY A 86 25.87 -21.15 15.12
C GLY A 86 24.93 -20.89 13.94
N LYS A 87 24.25 -21.95 13.48
CA LYS A 87 23.32 -21.88 12.35
C LYS A 87 22.07 -21.06 12.71
N VAL A 88 21.71 -20.14 11.82
CA VAL A 88 20.43 -19.44 11.80
C VAL A 88 19.57 -20.03 10.68
N ARG A 89 18.30 -20.31 10.96
CA ARG A 89 17.32 -20.73 9.94
C ARG A 89 15.94 -20.17 10.28
N VAL A 90 15.12 -19.99 9.25
CA VAL A 90 13.73 -19.54 9.37
C VAL A 90 12.83 -20.66 8.87
N GLU A 91 11.73 -20.91 9.57
CA GLU A 91 10.68 -21.82 9.12
C GLU A 91 9.34 -21.10 9.16
N ILE A 92 8.50 -21.36 8.15
CA ILE A 92 7.11 -20.88 8.13
C ILE A 92 6.25 -22.00 8.74
N GLU A 93 5.59 -21.68 9.85
CA GLU A 93 4.74 -22.59 10.60
C GLU A 93 3.28 -22.23 10.36
N MET A 94 2.47 -23.24 10.03
CA MET A 94 1.02 -23.11 10.07
C MET A 94 0.51 -23.32 11.49
N PRO A 95 -0.43 -22.51 11.99
CA PRO A 95 -1.07 -22.76 13.27
C PRO A 95 -1.70 -24.16 13.27
N ASN A 96 -1.54 -24.89 14.37
CA ASN A 96 -2.15 -26.21 14.51
C ASN A 96 -3.68 -26.05 14.62
N ARG A 97 -4.40 -26.47 13.57
CA ARG A 97 -5.87 -26.41 13.50
C ARG A 97 -6.56 -27.04 14.72
N ASP A 98 -5.98 -28.10 15.30
CA ASP A 98 -6.57 -28.79 16.45
C ASP A 98 -6.50 -27.96 17.74
N VAL A 99 -5.45 -27.15 17.91
CA VAL A 99 -5.28 -26.29 19.09
C VAL A 99 -6.23 -25.09 19.03
N VAL A 100 -6.42 -24.54 17.84
CA VAL A 100 -7.39 -23.47 17.60
C VAL A 100 -8.81 -23.99 17.77
N ALA A 101 -9.14 -25.16 17.20
CA ALA A 101 -10.45 -25.78 17.34
C ALA A 101 -10.83 -26.01 18.82
N ARG A 102 -9.91 -26.52 19.65
CA ARG A 102 -10.13 -26.69 21.09
C ARG A 102 -10.35 -25.37 21.83
N SER A 103 -9.64 -24.31 21.43
CA SER A 103 -9.80 -22.98 22.02
C SER A 103 -11.15 -22.39 21.62
N ASN A 104 -11.56 -22.55 20.36
CA ASN A 104 -12.86 -22.10 19.86
C ASN A 104 -14.02 -22.88 20.51
N ASP A 105 -13.86 -24.19 20.72
CA ASP A 105 -14.81 -25.03 21.47
C ASP A 105 -15.03 -24.51 22.89
N SER A 106 -13.95 -24.11 23.58
CA SER A 106 -14.03 -23.60 24.95
C SER A 106 -14.78 -22.26 25.03
N LEU A 107 -14.56 -21.39 24.04
CA LEU A 107 -15.24 -20.10 23.92
C LEU A 107 -16.70 -20.28 23.53
N SER A 108 -17.00 -21.14 22.56
CA SER A 108 -18.36 -21.48 22.13
C SER A 108 -19.21 -22.03 23.29
N ARG A 109 -18.64 -22.89 24.14
CA ARG A 109 -19.32 -23.37 25.36
C ARG A 109 -19.65 -22.22 26.32
N ARG A 110 -18.75 -21.26 26.51
CA ARG A 110 -19.01 -20.08 27.35
C ARG A 110 -20.08 -19.17 26.75
N SER A 111 -20.02 -18.90 25.43
CA SER A 111 -21.06 -18.15 24.72
C SER A 111 -22.43 -18.81 24.90
N LYS A 112 -22.51 -20.14 24.77
CA LYS A 112 -23.74 -20.89 24.99
C LYS A 112 -24.31 -20.70 26.41
N VAL A 113 -23.48 -20.81 27.45
CA VAL A 113 -23.90 -20.58 28.83
C VAL A 113 -24.43 -19.16 29.04
N ILE A 114 -23.82 -18.15 28.40
CA ILE A 114 -24.28 -16.76 28.47
C ILE A 114 -25.63 -16.59 27.76
N THR A 115 -25.80 -17.18 26.57
CA THR A 115 -27.07 -17.17 25.84
C THR A 115 -28.18 -17.84 26.65
N ASP A 116 -27.94 -19.02 27.23
CA ASP A 116 -28.89 -19.70 28.11
C ASP A 116 -29.27 -18.82 29.32
N SER A 117 -28.32 -18.04 29.83
CA SER A 117 -28.54 -17.09 30.94
C SER A 117 -29.39 -15.88 30.52
N VAL A 118 -29.22 -15.38 29.29
CA VAL A 118 -30.05 -14.31 28.71
C VAL A 118 -31.49 -14.80 28.55
N ASP A 119 -31.69 -16.01 28.03
CA ASP A 119 -33.01 -16.61 27.85
C ASP A 119 -33.74 -16.76 29.19
N LEU A 120 -33.03 -17.17 30.24
CA LEU A 120 -33.59 -17.25 31.59
C LEU A 120 -34.03 -15.86 32.11
N VAL A 121 -33.22 -14.82 31.88
CA VAL A 121 -33.57 -13.44 32.27
C VAL A 121 -34.79 -12.94 31.50
N LEU A 122 -34.91 -13.27 30.20
CA LEU A 122 -36.09 -12.93 29.40
C LEU A 122 -37.35 -13.64 29.91
N ALA A 123 -37.23 -14.91 30.32
CA ALA A 123 -38.33 -15.65 30.93
C ALA A 123 -38.82 -14.98 32.23
N TYR A 124 -37.91 -14.58 33.12
CA TYR A 124 -38.27 -13.85 34.35
C TYR A 124 -38.92 -12.50 34.07
N LYS A 125 -38.42 -11.75 33.09
CA LYS A 125 -39.04 -10.47 32.68
C LYS A 125 -40.46 -10.65 32.15
N SER A 126 -40.70 -11.71 31.36
CA SER A 126 -42.04 -12.05 30.86
C SER A 126 -43.02 -12.34 32.01
N VAL A 127 -42.57 -13.04 33.06
CA VAL A 127 -43.38 -13.27 34.28
C VAL A 127 -43.75 -11.94 34.95
N LEU A 128 -42.77 -11.05 35.14
CA LEU A 128 -43.00 -9.73 35.74
C LEU A 128 -43.92 -8.85 34.88
N ASP A 129 -43.81 -8.91 33.55
CA ASP A 129 -44.68 -8.18 32.63
C ASP A 129 -46.12 -8.70 32.70
N HIS A 130 -46.30 -10.01 32.82
CA HIS A 130 -47.61 -10.62 33.03
C HIS A 130 -48.21 -10.20 34.38
N GLU A 131 -47.44 -10.27 35.46
CA GLU A 131 -47.87 -9.83 36.80
C GLU A 131 -48.27 -8.35 36.81
N ARG A 132 -47.44 -7.49 36.22
CA ARG A 132 -47.76 -6.07 36.02
C ARG A 132 -49.06 -5.86 35.23
N SER A 133 -49.31 -6.67 34.20
CA SER A 133 -50.53 -6.57 33.39
C SER A 133 -51.78 -6.94 34.19
N ILE A 134 -51.69 -7.91 35.09
CA ILE A 134 -52.79 -8.29 36.00
C ILE A 134 -53.08 -7.15 36.98
N LEU A 135 -52.04 -6.55 37.56
CA LEU A 135 -52.18 -5.43 38.49
C LEU A 135 -52.76 -4.17 37.83
N LEU A 136 -52.42 -3.90 36.56
CA LEU A 136 -52.92 -2.74 35.81
C LEU A 136 -54.29 -2.99 35.16
N GLY A 137 -54.62 -4.22 34.80
CA GLY A 137 -55.87 -4.57 34.11
C GLY A 137 -57.09 -4.67 35.03
N ASN A 138 -56.91 -4.53 36.33
CA ASN A 138 -57.98 -4.66 37.31
C ASN A 138 -58.63 -3.29 37.59
N ASP A 139 -59.27 -2.68 36.59
CA ASP A 139 -59.93 -1.37 36.70
C ASP A 139 -61.27 -1.40 37.48
N ASN A 140 -61.73 -2.58 37.90
CA ASN A 140 -63.08 -2.77 38.46
C ASN A 140 -63.07 -3.49 39.82
N ILE A 141 -62.20 -3.05 40.73
CA ILE A 141 -61.92 -3.77 41.99
C ILE A 141 -63.15 -3.83 42.92
N GLY A 142 -64.21 -3.02 42.73
CA GLY A 142 -65.26 -2.80 43.76
C GLY A 142 -66.63 -3.45 43.56
N GLY A 143 -66.91 -4.10 42.43
CA GLY A 143 -68.26 -4.58 42.11
C GLY A 143 -69.36 -3.50 42.29
N LYS A 144 -70.64 -3.90 42.41
CA LYS A 144 -71.80 -2.97 42.48
C LYS A 144 -71.94 -2.15 43.78
N LYS A 145 -71.05 -2.28 44.77
CA LYS A 145 -71.15 -1.56 46.06
C LYS A 145 -70.08 -0.48 46.30
N GLY A 146 -69.03 -0.40 45.47
CA GLY A 146 -67.96 0.59 45.63
C GLY A 146 -67.14 0.40 46.92
N PHE A 147 -65.97 1.01 46.97
CA PHE A 147 -65.13 1.04 48.17
C PHE A 147 -65.24 2.40 48.86
N ASP A 148 -65.07 2.42 50.18
CA ASP A 148 -64.89 3.68 50.93
C ASP A 148 -63.51 4.30 50.63
N SER A 149 -63.40 5.61 50.80
CA SER A 149 -62.20 6.43 50.59
C SER A 149 -60.94 5.89 51.31
N LEU A 150 -61.11 5.35 52.53
CA LEU A 150 -60.02 4.74 53.31
C LEU A 150 -59.52 3.43 52.67
N GLN A 151 -60.44 2.59 52.19
CA GLN A 151 -60.13 1.31 51.54
C GLN A 151 -59.47 1.50 50.17
N LEU A 152 -59.90 2.53 49.42
CA LEU A 152 -59.25 2.92 48.16
C LEU A 152 -57.81 3.39 48.39
N SER A 153 -57.54 4.11 49.48
CA SER A 153 -56.19 4.55 49.83
C SER A 153 -55.27 3.37 50.18
N GLU A 154 -55.78 2.37 50.90
CA GLU A 154 -55.01 1.16 51.26
C GLU A 154 -54.71 0.29 50.03
N ILE A 155 -55.69 0.08 49.16
CA ILE A 155 -55.52 -0.66 47.90
C ILE A 155 -54.53 0.07 46.98
N ALA A 156 -54.64 1.40 46.85
CA ALA A 156 -53.72 2.20 46.06
C ALA A 156 -52.29 2.18 46.63
N ALA A 157 -52.12 2.14 47.95
CA ALA A 157 -50.82 2.00 48.60
C ALA A 157 -50.20 0.62 48.35
N PHE A 158 -50.99 -0.45 48.43
CA PHE A 158 -50.57 -1.81 48.10
C PHE A 158 -50.15 -1.95 46.63
N LEU A 159 -50.99 -1.51 45.70
CA LEU A 159 -50.68 -1.54 44.26
C LEU A 159 -49.43 -0.71 43.93
N ARG A 160 -49.26 0.46 44.56
CA ARG A 160 -48.08 1.29 44.36
C ARG A 160 -46.80 0.59 44.82
N LYS A 161 -46.86 -0.10 45.97
CA LYS A 161 -45.71 -0.85 46.51
C LYS A 161 -45.34 -2.01 45.58
N ASP A 162 -46.29 -2.87 45.22
CA ASP A 162 -46.01 -4.04 44.39
C ASP A 162 -45.57 -3.64 42.98
N LEU A 163 -46.19 -2.63 42.37
CA LEU A 163 -45.75 -2.09 41.08
C LEU A 163 -44.34 -1.49 41.16
N SER A 164 -43.97 -0.85 42.27
CA SER A 164 -42.61 -0.33 42.46
C SER A 164 -41.58 -1.46 42.57
N GLU A 165 -41.89 -2.53 43.31
CA GLU A 165 -41.01 -3.70 43.43
C GLU A 165 -40.85 -4.43 42.08
N ILE A 166 -41.93 -4.56 41.30
CA ILE A 166 -41.89 -5.14 39.95
C ILE A 166 -41.04 -4.29 39.01
N VAL A 167 -41.17 -2.96 39.05
CA VAL A 167 -40.36 -2.05 38.23
C VAL A 167 -38.88 -2.14 38.60
N ASP A 168 -38.55 -2.19 39.90
CA ASP A 168 -37.17 -2.33 40.38
C ASP A 168 -36.56 -3.66 39.95
N MET A 169 -37.30 -4.77 40.10
CA MET A 169 -36.86 -6.09 39.61
C MET A 169 -36.67 -6.11 38.09
N HIS A 170 -37.60 -5.51 37.33
CA HIS A 170 -37.51 -5.42 35.88
C HIS A 170 -36.30 -4.58 35.42
N LEU A 171 -35.97 -3.51 36.15
CA LEU A 171 -34.76 -2.72 35.92
C LEU A 171 -33.48 -3.52 36.23
N GLY A 172 -33.47 -4.28 37.33
CA GLY A 172 -32.38 -5.18 37.69
C GLY A 172 -32.11 -6.23 36.61
N TYR A 173 -33.15 -6.93 36.16
CA TYR A 173 -33.04 -7.91 35.07
C TYR A 173 -32.60 -7.28 33.75
N ARG A 174 -33.04 -6.05 33.43
CA ARG A 174 -32.56 -5.30 32.26
C ARG A 174 -31.05 -5.02 32.33
N GLN A 175 -30.53 -4.65 33.49
CA GLN A 175 -29.08 -4.41 33.66
C GLN A 175 -28.28 -5.71 33.53
N VAL A 176 -28.78 -6.83 34.07
CA VAL A 176 -28.16 -8.14 33.95
C VAL A 176 -28.14 -8.61 32.49
N GLN A 177 -29.28 -8.50 31.79
CA GLN A 177 -29.38 -8.82 30.36
C GLN A 177 -28.33 -8.07 29.54
N LYS A 178 -28.27 -6.73 29.70
CA LYS A 178 -27.32 -5.89 28.96
C LYS A 178 -25.87 -6.27 29.22
N ARG A 179 -25.53 -6.66 30.46
CA ARG A 179 -24.17 -7.11 30.82
C ARG A 179 -23.83 -8.43 30.13
N LEU A 180 -24.74 -9.41 30.18
CA LEU A 180 -24.56 -10.72 29.55
C LEU A 180 -24.44 -10.59 28.02
N GLU A 181 -25.26 -9.76 27.39
CA GLU A 181 -25.18 -9.47 25.96
C GLU A 181 -23.82 -8.86 25.57
N LEU A 182 -23.33 -7.91 26.36
CA LEU A 182 -22.01 -7.31 26.13
C LEU A 182 -20.88 -8.32 26.26
N GLU A 183 -20.92 -9.17 27.29
CA GLU A 183 -19.94 -10.24 27.47
C GLU A 183 -19.98 -11.24 26.30
N ASN A 184 -21.18 -11.61 25.83
CA ASN A 184 -21.34 -12.50 24.68
C ASN A 184 -20.77 -11.87 23.40
N GLN A 185 -20.99 -10.57 23.19
CA GLN A 185 -20.40 -9.84 22.06
C GLN A 185 -18.86 -9.86 22.08
N GLN A 186 -18.25 -9.62 23.24
CA GLN A 186 -16.79 -9.69 23.39
C GLN A 186 -16.24 -11.10 23.12
N LEU A 187 -16.98 -12.11 23.55
CA LEU A 187 -16.62 -13.52 23.35
C LEU A 187 -16.70 -13.91 21.87
N MET A 188 -17.78 -13.51 21.18
CA MET A 188 -17.94 -13.68 19.72
C MET A 188 -16.86 -12.96 18.93
N GLN A 189 -16.48 -11.74 19.33
CA GLN A 189 -15.37 -11.02 18.70
C GLN A 189 -14.03 -11.73 18.90
N SER A 190 -13.80 -12.31 20.09
CA SER A 190 -12.59 -13.09 20.37
C SER A 190 -12.52 -14.36 19.53
N MET A 191 -13.66 -15.06 19.35
CA MET A 191 -13.78 -16.23 18.47
C MET A 191 -13.46 -15.86 17.02
N LYS A 192 -14.04 -14.77 16.50
CA LYS A 192 -13.78 -14.28 15.14
C LYS A 192 -12.29 -13.98 14.92
N LEU A 193 -11.64 -13.27 15.85
CA LEU A 193 -10.21 -12.97 15.78
C LEU A 193 -9.34 -14.23 15.85
N LEU A 194 -9.75 -15.24 16.63
CA LEU A 194 -9.08 -16.53 16.70
C LEU A 194 -9.18 -17.30 15.40
N ASP A 195 -10.37 -17.34 14.78
CA ASP A 195 -10.60 -17.99 13.49
C ASP A 195 -9.81 -17.29 12.37
N GLU A 196 -9.81 -15.96 12.31
CA GLU A 196 -9.00 -15.18 11.36
C GLU A 196 -7.49 -15.42 11.54
N ARG A 197 -7.00 -15.46 12.79
CA ARG A 197 -5.58 -15.75 13.10
C ARG A 197 -5.20 -17.22 12.92
N SER A 198 -6.15 -18.15 12.87
CA SER A 198 -5.90 -19.59 12.85
C SER A 198 -5.39 -20.12 11.51
N ILE A 199 -5.59 -19.37 10.43
CA ILE A 199 -5.21 -19.75 9.07
C ILE A 199 -3.91 -19.03 8.67
N GLU A 200 -3.49 -18.01 9.41
CA GLU A 200 -2.32 -17.22 9.06
C GLU A 200 -1.00 -17.95 9.37
N PRO A 201 -0.13 -18.17 8.37
CA PRO A 201 1.20 -18.69 8.65
C PRO A 201 1.99 -17.70 9.51
N LYS A 202 2.81 -18.20 10.44
CA LYS A 202 3.77 -17.40 11.22
C LYS A 202 5.17 -17.93 10.99
N ALA A 203 6.15 -17.04 10.93
CA ALA A 203 7.54 -17.47 10.88
C ALA A 203 8.07 -17.78 12.29
N ALA A 204 9.00 -18.73 12.36
CA ALA A 204 9.81 -19.01 13.53
C ALA A 204 11.29 -18.93 13.16
N LEU A 205 12.06 -18.18 13.94
CA LEU A 205 13.50 -18.08 13.82
C LEU A 205 14.17 -19.11 14.73
N TYR A 206 15.03 -19.94 14.18
CA TYR A 206 15.83 -20.91 14.93
C TYR A 206 17.29 -20.47 14.91
N VAL A 207 17.86 -20.27 16.10
CA VAL A 207 19.25 -19.85 16.29
C VAL A 207 19.97 -20.91 17.11
N SER A 208 21.00 -21.53 16.54
CA SER A 208 21.89 -22.40 17.31
C SER A 208 22.90 -21.54 18.06
N LEU A 209 22.98 -21.72 19.37
CA LEU A 209 23.90 -21.02 20.26
C LEU A 209 24.79 -22.05 20.96
N VAL A 210 26.07 -21.72 21.12
CA VAL A 210 27.02 -22.56 21.85
C VAL A 210 27.59 -21.78 23.02
N SER A 211 27.42 -22.30 24.23
CA SER A 211 28.01 -21.72 25.45
C SER A 211 28.90 -22.73 26.18
N LYS A 212 29.97 -22.25 26.80
CA LYS A 212 30.90 -23.09 27.61
C LYS A 212 30.36 -23.37 29.02
N SER A 213 29.52 -22.50 29.55
CA SER A 213 28.91 -22.61 30.89
C SER A 213 27.47 -22.08 30.86
N PRO A 214 26.59 -22.49 31.78
CA PRO A 214 25.24 -21.92 31.84
C PRO A 214 25.31 -20.40 32.01
N CYS A 215 24.57 -19.66 31.18
CA CYS A 215 24.58 -18.19 31.19
C CYS A 215 23.25 -17.63 30.70
N GLU A 216 22.99 -16.36 31.01
CA GLU A 216 21.90 -15.59 30.42
C GLU A 216 22.47 -14.59 29.42
N SER A 217 21.73 -14.33 28.35
CA SER A 217 22.09 -13.33 27.35
C SER A 217 20.86 -12.75 26.67
N GLU A 218 21.02 -11.53 26.17
CA GLU A 218 20.07 -10.93 25.26
C GLU A 218 20.44 -11.31 23.82
N LEU A 219 19.44 -11.79 23.08
CA LEU A 219 19.51 -12.09 21.66
C LEU A 219 18.82 -10.94 20.92
N SER A 220 19.60 -10.15 20.19
CA SER A 220 19.10 -9.07 19.33
C SER A 220 19.00 -9.59 17.90
N PHE A 221 17.91 -9.31 17.20
CA PHE A 221 17.82 -9.66 15.79
C PHE A 221 16.96 -8.67 15.02
N SER A 222 17.21 -8.56 13.72
CA SER A 222 16.49 -7.67 12.85
C SER A 222 16.19 -8.29 11.49
N TYR A 223 15.11 -7.84 10.86
CA TYR A 223 14.68 -8.29 9.53
C TYR A 223 13.88 -7.19 8.83
N VAL A 224 13.89 -7.19 7.50
CA VAL A 224 13.11 -6.26 6.68
C VAL A 224 11.83 -6.92 6.20
N VAL A 225 10.70 -6.23 6.36
CA VAL A 225 9.41 -6.57 5.76
C VAL A 225 9.12 -5.63 4.59
N GLU A 226 8.58 -6.13 3.48
CA GLU A 226 8.32 -5.31 2.28
C GLU A 226 6.96 -4.60 2.32
N GLN A 227 5.99 -5.15 3.05
CA GLN A 227 4.61 -4.64 3.11
C GLN A 227 4.43 -3.55 4.17
N ALA A 228 5.24 -2.51 4.10
CA ALA A 228 5.11 -1.31 4.93
C ALA A 228 5.52 -0.09 4.12
N GLU A 229 4.89 1.05 4.33
CA GLU A 229 5.31 2.30 3.68
C GLU A 229 4.91 3.51 4.50
N TRP A 230 5.52 4.65 4.17
CA TRP A 230 5.14 5.93 4.73
C TRP A 230 5.08 7.03 3.66
N THR A 231 4.10 7.93 3.80
CA THR A 231 3.91 9.10 2.94
C THR A 231 3.94 10.39 3.77
N PRO A 232 4.67 11.43 3.35
CA PRO A 232 4.69 12.71 4.05
C PRO A 232 3.43 13.52 3.75
N PHE A 233 3.00 14.29 4.73
CA PHE A 233 2.09 15.41 4.52
C PHE A 233 2.38 16.51 5.54
N PHE A 234 1.89 17.71 5.27
CA PHE A 234 2.20 18.89 6.06
C PHE A 234 0.92 19.61 6.47
N GLU A 235 0.87 20.08 7.71
CA GLU A 235 -0.14 21.04 8.13
C GLU A 235 0.47 22.43 8.17
N LEU A 236 -0.12 23.33 7.40
CA LEU A 236 0.28 24.72 7.29
C LEU A 236 -0.68 25.55 8.12
N ARG A 237 -0.18 26.21 9.16
CA ARG A 237 -0.96 27.09 10.03
C ARG A 237 -0.49 28.52 9.85
N ILE A 238 -1.39 29.34 9.36
CA ILE A 238 -1.13 30.74 9.01
C ILE A 238 -2.01 31.61 9.90
N SER A 239 -1.45 32.71 10.37
CA SER A 239 -2.19 33.73 11.10
C SER A 239 -1.92 35.06 10.42
N GLU A 240 -2.97 35.80 10.05
CA GLU A 240 -2.83 37.04 9.27
C GLU A 240 -2.11 38.15 10.05
N ASP A 241 -2.08 38.05 11.37
CA ASP A 241 -1.36 38.93 12.29
C ASP A 241 0.13 38.61 12.39
N ARG A 242 0.62 37.54 11.75
CA ARG A 242 2.01 37.09 11.83
C ARG A 242 2.63 36.88 10.44
N PRO A 243 3.88 37.30 10.23
CA PRO A 243 4.62 37.03 8.99
C PRO A 243 5.14 35.59 8.89
N GLU A 244 4.91 34.79 9.94
CA GLU A 244 5.43 33.44 10.09
C GLU A 244 4.29 32.43 9.98
N MET A 245 4.50 31.44 9.11
CA MET A 245 3.65 30.26 8.96
C MET A 245 4.27 29.11 9.76
N GLU A 246 3.45 28.45 10.57
CA GLU A 246 3.84 27.24 11.27
C GLU A 246 3.61 26.03 10.37
N VAL A 247 4.65 25.24 10.13
CA VAL A 247 4.62 24.03 9.32
C VAL A 247 4.85 22.82 10.20
N THR A 248 3.80 22.02 10.36
CA THR A 248 3.89 20.73 11.05
C THR A 248 4.13 19.63 10.03
N LYS A 249 5.28 18.97 10.12
CA LYS A 249 5.64 17.82 9.30
C LYS A 249 5.00 16.56 9.91
N LYS A 250 4.23 15.85 9.10
CA LYS A 250 3.55 14.61 9.49
C LYS A 250 3.80 13.51 8.46
N VAL A 251 3.54 12.28 8.87
CA VAL A 251 3.61 11.10 8.01
C VAL A 251 2.39 10.23 8.23
N MET A 252 1.90 9.63 7.15
CA MET A 252 0.99 8.50 7.22
C MET A 252 1.82 7.23 7.08
N VAL A 253 1.69 6.32 8.04
CA VAL A 253 2.33 5.01 8.03
C VAL A 253 1.26 3.95 7.82
N LYS A 254 1.49 3.01 6.92
CA LYS A 254 0.61 1.84 6.73
C LYS A 254 1.42 0.58 6.54
N GLN A 255 0.89 -0.55 7.01
CA GLN A 255 1.61 -1.83 6.96
C GLN A 255 0.66 -3.04 6.94
N LYS A 256 1.12 -4.10 6.27
CA LYS A 256 0.47 -5.42 6.18
C LYS A 256 1.48 -6.54 6.48
N SER A 257 2.40 -6.30 7.40
CA SER A 257 3.48 -7.24 7.75
C SER A 257 3.01 -8.52 8.47
N LYS A 258 1.71 -8.67 8.74
CA LYS A 258 1.07 -9.71 9.57
C LYS A 258 1.57 -9.72 11.01
N GLU A 259 2.05 -8.57 11.46
CA GLU A 259 2.53 -8.32 12.81
C GLU A 259 2.15 -6.90 13.24
N ASP A 260 1.46 -6.79 14.38
CA ASP A 260 1.09 -5.49 14.95
C ASP A 260 2.31 -4.86 15.61
N TRP A 261 2.54 -3.57 15.38
CA TRP A 261 3.58 -2.81 16.07
C TRP A 261 2.96 -2.07 17.24
N LYS A 262 3.02 -2.65 18.45
CA LYS A 262 2.38 -2.10 19.67
C LYS A 262 3.42 -1.49 20.60
N ASP A 263 3.23 -0.22 20.96
CA ASP A 263 4.08 0.58 21.85
C ASP A 263 5.56 0.59 21.42
N VAL A 264 5.81 0.70 20.11
CA VAL A 264 7.15 0.61 19.52
C VAL A 264 7.68 1.99 19.15
N LYS A 265 8.96 2.25 19.47
CA LYS A 265 9.65 3.43 18.94
C LYS A 265 9.79 3.33 17.43
N MET A 266 9.12 4.24 16.72
CA MET A 266 9.16 4.30 15.27
C MET A 266 10.13 5.37 14.77
N THR A 267 10.73 5.12 13.62
CA THR A 267 11.56 6.08 12.90
C THR A 267 11.20 5.97 11.44
N VAL A 268 11.08 7.08 10.73
CA VAL A 268 10.91 7.08 9.28
C VAL A 268 12.19 7.55 8.62
N THR A 269 12.49 7.01 7.44
CA THR A 269 13.66 7.46 6.67
C THR A 269 13.37 7.58 5.18
N LYS A 270 14.06 8.52 4.55
CA LYS A 270 13.97 8.86 3.13
C LYS A 270 14.69 7.83 2.24
N THR A 271 15.61 7.04 2.79
CA THR A 271 16.44 6.05 2.07
C THR A 271 15.85 4.65 2.12
N ASN A 272 15.93 3.88 1.03
CA ASN A 272 15.62 2.45 1.06
C ASN A 272 16.93 1.64 1.20
N PRO A 273 17.03 0.65 2.10
CA PRO A 273 18.24 -0.17 2.24
C PRO A 273 18.62 -0.91 0.94
N SER A 274 17.64 -1.13 0.06
CA SER A 274 17.81 -1.78 -1.24
C SER A 274 18.27 -0.83 -2.36
N ASP A 275 18.37 0.49 -2.10
CA ASP A 275 18.84 1.44 -3.11
C ASP A 275 20.29 1.13 -3.49
N ASN A 276 20.55 1.02 -4.79
CA ASN A 276 21.80 0.50 -5.34
C ASN A 276 23.00 1.33 -4.89
N ASN A 277 23.90 0.73 -4.09
CA ASN A 277 25.16 1.33 -3.66
C ASN A 277 26.24 1.38 -4.77
N ALA A 278 25.89 1.05 -6.01
CA ALA A 278 26.77 1.27 -7.14
C ALA A 278 27.07 2.77 -7.28
N ARG A 279 28.36 3.11 -7.31
CA ARG A 279 28.81 4.47 -7.61
C ARG A 279 28.18 4.92 -8.94
N PRO A 280 27.51 6.07 -8.99
CA PRO A 280 27.00 6.60 -10.25
C PRO A 280 28.18 6.86 -11.21
N GLU A 281 28.13 6.28 -12.40
CA GLU A 281 29.12 6.50 -13.44
C GLU A 281 28.72 7.69 -14.31
N LEU A 282 29.60 8.68 -14.39
CA LEU A 282 29.44 9.85 -15.25
C LEU A 282 29.63 9.41 -16.69
N LYS A 283 28.50 9.21 -17.40
CA LYS A 283 28.53 8.92 -18.84
C LYS A 283 29.02 10.17 -19.59
N ARG A 284 29.87 9.97 -20.61
CA ARG A 284 30.37 11.05 -21.48
C ARG A 284 29.17 11.81 -22.07
N TYR A 285 29.12 13.11 -21.81
CA TYR A 285 28.14 14.02 -22.40
C TYR A 285 28.51 14.28 -23.87
N THR A 286 27.65 13.86 -24.80
CA THR A 286 27.79 14.14 -26.24
C THR A 286 26.62 14.99 -26.70
N LEU A 287 26.90 16.10 -27.38
CA LEU A 287 25.88 16.89 -28.07
C LEU A 287 25.17 16.01 -29.11
N PRO A 288 23.82 15.98 -29.17
CA PRO A 288 23.11 15.17 -30.14
C PRO A 288 23.45 15.65 -31.57
N LYS A 289 23.93 14.74 -32.42
CA LYS A 289 23.96 14.97 -33.87
C LYS A 289 22.52 14.98 -34.38
N SER A 290 22.19 15.99 -35.18
CA SER A 290 20.92 16.06 -35.92
C SER A 290 20.72 14.78 -36.73
N GLY A 291 19.61 14.09 -36.48
CA GLY A 291 19.19 12.89 -37.22
C GLY A 291 19.39 11.59 -36.44
N SER A 292 18.26 10.92 -36.16
CA SER A 292 18.09 9.67 -35.40
C SER A 292 18.41 9.76 -33.90
N VAL A 293 17.42 10.25 -33.16
CA VAL A 293 17.34 10.12 -31.72
C VAL A 293 16.28 9.07 -31.41
N SER A 294 16.71 7.89 -30.94
CA SER A 294 15.89 7.06 -30.06
C SER A 294 16.03 7.62 -28.64
N THR A 295 15.21 8.62 -28.33
CA THR A 295 15.08 9.17 -26.97
C THR A 295 14.24 8.21 -26.13
N SER A 296 14.91 7.43 -25.29
CA SER A 296 14.41 7.24 -23.93
C SER A 296 14.83 8.47 -23.11
N SER A 297 14.23 9.62 -23.42
CA SER A 297 14.25 10.77 -22.53
C SER A 297 13.10 10.60 -21.54
N TYR A 298 13.41 10.70 -20.25
CA TYR A 298 12.49 11.36 -19.33
C TYR A 298 12.29 12.77 -19.87
N THR A 299 11.32 12.91 -20.78
CA THR A 299 10.79 14.21 -21.13
C THR A 299 10.00 14.60 -19.90
N GLU A 300 10.51 15.58 -19.13
CA GLU A 300 9.68 16.35 -18.21
C GLU A 300 8.43 16.74 -19.00
N LYS A 301 7.31 16.06 -18.76
CA LYS A 301 6.07 16.41 -19.42
C LYS A 301 5.72 17.78 -18.87
N LYS A 302 5.74 18.79 -19.73
CA LYS A 302 5.31 20.14 -19.41
C LYS A 302 3.95 20.04 -18.70
N MET A 303 3.86 20.54 -17.49
CA MET A 303 2.60 20.56 -16.77
C MET A 303 1.78 21.73 -17.31
N ILE A 304 0.53 21.45 -17.67
CA ILE A 304 -0.44 22.43 -18.12
C ILE A 304 -1.57 22.51 -17.10
N LYS A 305 -1.96 23.73 -16.77
CA LYS A 305 -3.12 23.98 -15.91
C LYS A 305 -4.36 23.93 -16.80
N VAL A 306 -5.26 23.01 -16.49
CA VAL A 306 -6.54 22.85 -17.18
C VAL A 306 -7.63 23.31 -16.23
N MET A 307 -8.44 24.25 -16.68
CA MET A 307 -9.61 24.73 -15.95
C MET A 307 -10.87 24.49 -16.78
N GLY A 308 -12.03 24.54 -16.18
CA GLY A 308 -13.28 24.50 -16.94
C GLY A 308 -14.49 24.37 -16.06
N THR A 309 -15.65 24.26 -16.70
CA THR A 309 -16.92 24.00 -16.01
C THR A 309 -17.53 22.70 -16.49
N VAL A 310 -18.18 21.98 -15.57
CA VAL A 310 -19.00 20.81 -15.87
C VAL A 310 -20.47 21.18 -15.72
N ARG A 311 -21.26 20.94 -16.76
CA ARG A 311 -22.68 21.28 -16.83
C ARG A 311 -23.50 20.11 -17.41
N ASP A 312 -24.81 20.11 -17.15
CA ASP A 312 -25.82 19.29 -17.84
C ASP A 312 -26.88 20.18 -18.50
N GLU A 313 -27.99 19.58 -18.95
CA GLU A 313 -29.13 20.31 -19.55
C GLU A 313 -29.89 21.19 -18.54
N LYS A 314 -29.66 21.02 -17.23
CA LYS A 314 -30.34 21.74 -16.13
C LYS A 314 -29.47 22.82 -15.49
N GLY A 315 -28.15 22.76 -15.64
CA GLY A 315 -27.22 23.78 -15.14
C GLY A 315 -25.85 23.22 -14.79
N SER A 316 -25.14 23.92 -13.92
CA SER A 316 -23.84 23.48 -13.41
C SER A 316 -23.97 22.28 -12.48
N ILE A 317 -23.01 21.35 -12.57
CA ILE A 317 -23.01 20.13 -11.75
C ILE A 317 -21.90 20.26 -10.69
N GLU A 318 -22.30 20.30 -9.41
CA GLU A 318 -21.39 20.23 -8.26
C GLU A 318 -20.93 18.80 -7.99
N GLY A 319 -19.68 18.63 -7.55
CA GLY A 319 -19.17 17.34 -7.10
C GLY A 319 -18.77 16.36 -8.20
N VAL A 320 -18.63 16.81 -9.45
CA VAL A 320 -18.07 15.99 -10.54
C VAL A 320 -16.58 15.77 -10.27
N LEU A 321 -16.18 14.51 -10.18
CA LEU A 321 -14.78 14.12 -10.02
C LEU A 321 -14.07 14.17 -11.37
N VAL A 322 -13.13 15.09 -11.53
CA VAL A 322 -12.27 15.23 -12.70
C VAL A 322 -10.92 14.61 -12.41
N THR A 323 -10.56 13.53 -13.10
CA THR A 323 -9.37 12.72 -12.85
C THR A 323 -8.45 12.70 -14.06
N CYS A 324 -7.17 13.01 -13.86
CA CYS A 324 -6.15 12.80 -14.89
C CYS A 324 -5.77 11.32 -14.94
N THR A 325 -6.06 10.64 -16.05
CA THR A 325 -5.83 9.19 -16.19
C THR A 325 -4.34 8.81 -16.12
N SER A 326 -3.45 9.74 -16.46
CA SER A 326 -2.00 9.47 -16.48
C SER A 326 -1.30 9.66 -15.14
N THR A 327 -1.90 10.43 -14.22
CA THR A 327 -1.31 10.75 -12.91
C THR A 327 -2.17 10.35 -11.73
N ASN A 328 -3.44 9.99 -11.97
CA ASN A 328 -4.49 9.77 -10.97
C ASN A 328 -4.71 10.97 -10.03
N VAL A 329 -4.29 12.17 -10.43
CA VAL A 329 -4.66 13.41 -9.73
C VAL A 329 -6.13 13.67 -10.03
N SER A 330 -6.91 13.97 -8.99
CA SER A 330 -8.34 14.27 -9.14
C SER A 330 -8.72 15.53 -8.38
N VAL A 331 -9.70 16.26 -8.91
CA VAL A 331 -10.34 17.41 -8.27
C VAL A 331 -11.86 17.28 -8.41
N GLN A 332 -12.63 17.96 -7.57
CA GLN A 332 -14.09 18.00 -7.68
C GLN A 332 -14.54 19.37 -8.19
N SER A 333 -15.59 19.39 -9.00
CA SER A 333 -16.26 20.63 -9.38
C SER A 333 -16.98 21.27 -8.20
N ASP A 334 -16.95 22.59 -8.11
CA ASP A 334 -17.66 23.36 -7.08
C ASP A 334 -19.16 23.56 -7.43
N ALA A 335 -19.89 24.30 -6.60
CA ALA A 335 -21.31 24.63 -6.80
C ALA A 335 -21.61 25.34 -8.14
N SER A 336 -20.61 25.97 -8.76
CA SER A 336 -20.72 26.59 -10.09
C SER A 336 -20.31 25.65 -11.23
N GLY A 337 -19.98 24.40 -10.90
CA GLY A 337 -19.47 23.38 -11.81
C GLY A 337 -18.00 23.59 -12.17
N PHE A 338 -17.31 24.55 -11.57
CA PHE A 338 -15.93 24.90 -11.91
C PHE A 338 -14.94 23.91 -11.32
N TYR A 339 -13.90 23.57 -12.08
CA TYR A 339 -12.77 22.77 -11.62
C TYR A 339 -11.46 23.32 -12.20
N GLU A 340 -10.36 23.04 -11.48
CA GLU A 340 -9.01 23.37 -11.89
C GLU A 340 -8.09 22.19 -11.55
N ILE A 341 -7.34 21.70 -12.54
CA ILE A 341 -6.42 20.57 -12.38
C ILE A 341 -5.11 20.82 -13.13
N LEU A 342 -3.98 20.55 -12.47
CA LEU A 342 -2.67 20.61 -13.09
C LEU A 342 -2.31 19.23 -13.62
N VAL A 343 -2.13 19.09 -14.93
CA VAL A 343 -1.90 17.79 -15.57
C VAL A 343 -0.71 17.83 -16.52
N PRO A 344 -0.04 16.70 -16.78
CA PRO A 344 0.96 16.62 -17.83
C PRO A 344 0.32 16.91 -19.18
N GLU A 345 1.05 17.58 -20.05
CA GLU A 345 0.66 17.75 -21.45
C GLU A 345 0.44 16.38 -22.13
N ASN A 346 -0.52 16.32 -23.06
CA ASN A 346 -0.94 15.08 -23.74
C ASN A 346 -1.52 14.03 -22.76
N SER A 347 -2.24 14.48 -21.74
CA SER A 347 -2.98 13.62 -20.79
C SER A 347 -4.47 13.58 -21.12
N SER A 348 -5.21 12.66 -20.51
CA SER A 348 -6.67 12.62 -20.60
C SER A 348 -7.30 12.89 -19.25
N LEU A 349 -8.37 13.68 -19.26
CA LEU A 349 -9.22 13.98 -18.12
C LEU A 349 -10.50 13.16 -18.21
N GLU A 350 -10.78 12.39 -17.17
CA GLU A 350 -12.01 11.63 -16.98
C GLU A 350 -12.93 12.38 -15.99
N TYR A 351 -14.18 12.59 -16.40
CA TYR A 351 -15.21 13.30 -15.63
C TYR A 351 -16.22 12.26 -15.16
N SER A 352 -16.33 12.05 -13.86
CA SER A 352 -17.20 11.06 -13.24
C SER A 352 -18.14 11.70 -12.24
N HIS A 353 -19.43 11.35 -12.29
CA HIS A 353 -20.44 11.84 -11.36
C HIS A 353 -21.57 10.81 -11.24
N ALA A 354 -22.09 10.61 -10.03
CA ALA A 354 -22.97 9.47 -9.70
C ALA A 354 -24.25 9.40 -10.57
N SER A 355 -24.76 10.54 -11.05
CA SER A 355 -26.00 10.62 -11.83
C SER A 355 -25.77 10.87 -13.32
N HIS A 356 -24.53 10.85 -13.81
CA HIS A 356 -24.17 11.23 -15.17
C HIS A 356 -23.29 10.18 -15.85
N ILE A 357 -23.37 10.11 -17.18
CA ILE A 357 -22.49 9.25 -17.97
C ILE A 357 -21.10 9.86 -17.94
N GLY A 358 -20.12 9.11 -17.45
CA GLY A 358 -18.74 9.55 -17.40
C GLY A 358 -18.20 9.87 -18.80
N LYS A 359 -17.31 10.86 -18.90
CA LYS A 359 -16.74 11.32 -20.18
C LYS A 359 -15.24 11.45 -20.05
N THR A 360 -14.50 11.10 -21.10
CA THR A 360 -13.04 11.29 -21.13
C THR A 360 -12.67 12.26 -22.25
N ILE A 361 -11.78 13.21 -21.98
CA ILE A 361 -11.30 14.23 -22.93
C ILE A 361 -9.77 14.27 -22.90
N SER A 362 -9.14 14.21 -24.06
CA SER A 362 -7.69 14.37 -24.19
C SER A 362 -7.29 15.84 -24.28
N VAL A 363 -6.18 16.20 -23.62
CA VAL A 363 -5.63 17.55 -23.54
C VAL A 363 -4.24 17.55 -24.18
N SER A 364 -4.01 18.33 -25.24
CA SER A 364 -2.73 18.41 -25.97
C SER A 364 -2.20 19.85 -26.07
N GLU A 365 -0.89 20.03 -26.34
CA GLU A 365 -0.31 21.36 -26.59
C GLU A 365 -1.04 22.06 -27.74
N GLY A 366 -1.42 23.32 -27.50
CA GLY A 366 -1.96 24.23 -28.52
C GLY A 366 -3.47 24.38 -28.56
N ASN A 367 -4.26 23.58 -27.82
CA ASN A 367 -5.73 23.62 -27.96
C ASN A 367 -6.57 23.83 -26.70
N VAL A 368 -6.15 23.51 -25.47
CA VAL A 368 -7.11 23.57 -24.35
C VAL A 368 -6.50 23.85 -22.97
N GLU A 369 -6.41 25.14 -22.58
CA GLU A 369 -6.31 25.54 -21.16
C GLU A 369 -7.69 25.56 -20.47
N ILE A 370 -8.77 25.63 -21.25
CA ILE A 370 -10.16 25.70 -20.77
C ILE A 370 -10.99 24.54 -21.37
N VAL A 371 -11.27 23.49 -20.60
CA VAL A 371 -12.08 22.33 -21.02
C VAL A 371 -13.47 22.41 -20.38
N ASN A 372 -14.44 23.00 -21.07
CA ASN A 372 -15.84 22.96 -20.63
C ASN A 372 -16.50 21.64 -21.05
N VAL A 373 -17.22 21.01 -20.14
CA VAL A 373 -17.77 19.66 -20.33
C VAL A 373 -19.26 19.65 -20.07
N LEU A 374 -20.03 19.36 -21.12
CA LEU A 374 -21.41 18.94 -20.98
C LEU A 374 -21.46 17.44 -20.71
N LEU A 375 -21.93 17.04 -19.53
CA LEU A 375 -22.24 15.66 -19.18
C LEU A 375 -23.72 15.38 -19.46
N LYS A 376 -24.00 14.15 -19.91
CA LYS A 376 -25.38 13.69 -20.10
C LYS A 376 -25.82 12.96 -18.84
N GLU A 377 -27.04 13.25 -18.38
CA GLU A 377 -27.64 12.48 -17.29
C GLU A 377 -27.59 10.98 -17.64
N ASN A 378 -27.20 10.19 -16.66
CA ASN A 378 -27.18 8.75 -16.79
C ASN A 378 -28.63 8.24 -16.74
N LYS A 379 -29.26 8.15 -17.92
CA LYS A 379 -30.57 7.50 -18.07
C LYS A 379 -30.55 6.02 -17.66
N ALA A 380 -29.39 5.44 -17.31
CA ALA A 380 -29.30 4.11 -16.71
C ALA A 380 -29.63 4.05 -15.21
N ALA A 381 -29.62 5.18 -14.48
CA ALA A 381 -30.30 5.26 -13.19
C ALA A 381 -31.84 5.19 -13.34
N VAL A 382 -32.33 5.18 -14.59
CA VAL A 382 -33.71 5.05 -15.02
C VAL A 382 -33.87 3.87 -16.00
N TYR A 383 -33.25 2.70 -15.73
CA TYR A 383 -33.73 1.47 -16.35
C TYR A 383 -34.89 0.90 -15.53
N GLY A 384 -36.07 1.49 -15.70
CA GLY A 384 -37.35 0.91 -15.29
C GLY A 384 -37.78 -0.32 -16.10
N ASN A 385 -36.91 -0.86 -16.97
CA ASN A 385 -37.18 -2.01 -17.85
C ASN A 385 -35.99 -3.01 -17.94
N GLY A 386 -34.98 -2.94 -17.06
CA GLY A 386 -33.93 -3.96 -16.98
C GLY A 386 -34.44 -5.23 -16.31
N VAL A 387 -34.00 -6.41 -16.78
CA VAL A 387 -34.36 -7.68 -16.19
C VAL A 387 -33.30 -8.08 -15.17
N THR A 388 -33.67 -8.25 -13.90
CA THR A 388 -32.77 -8.80 -12.88
C THR A 388 -32.64 -10.31 -13.05
N VAL A 389 -31.43 -10.77 -13.35
CA VAL A 389 -31.06 -12.18 -13.42
C VAL A 389 -30.32 -12.56 -12.14
N LYS A 390 -30.79 -13.62 -11.48
CA LYS A 390 -30.16 -14.17 -10.27
C LYS A 390 -29.56 -15.53 -10.55
N GLY A 391 -28.63 -15.98 -9.73
CA GLY A 391 -28.10 -17.33 -9.89
C GLY A 391 -26.99 -17.66 -8.92
N VAL A 392 -26.46 -18.87 -9.08
CA VAL A 392 -25.30 -19.36 -8.32
C VAL A 392 -24.24 -19.89 -9.29
N VAL A 393 -23.00 -19.44 -9.10
CA VAL A 393 -21.82 -19.98 -9.78
C VAL A 393 -21.17 -21.03 -8.87
N ARG A 394 -20.82 -22.17 -9.45
CA ARG A 394 -20.22 -23.32 -8.75
C ARG A 394 -19.03 -23.87 -9.52
N ASP A 395 -18.20 -24.64 -8.84
CA ASP A 395 -17.22 -25.55 -9.43
C ASP A 395 -17.51 -27.01 -8.98
N ALA A 396 -16.57 -27.92 -9.20
CA ALA A 396 -16.67 -29.30 -8.72
C ALA A 396 -16.59 -29.44 -7.18
N GLY A 397 -16.05 -28.45 -6.48
CA GLY A 397 -15.83 -28.43 -5.03
C GLY A 397 -16.92 -27.72 -4.23
N GLY A 398 -17.75 -26.88 -4.84
CA GLY A 398 -18.80 -26.14 -4.14
C GLY A 398 -19.20 -24.82 -4.81
N PRO A 399 -19.85 -23.90 -4.07
CA PRO A 399 -20.09 -22.54 -4.56
C PRO A 399 -18.77 -21.80 -4.82
N LEU A 400 -18.73 -20.99 -5.88
CA LEU A 400 -17.52 -20.32 -6.34
C LEU A 400 -17.62 -18.80 -6.04
N PRO A 401 -17.03 -18.33 -4.93
CA PRO A 401 -17.01 -16.91 -4.58
C PRO A 401 -16.02 -16.11 -5.43
N GLY A 402 -16.35 -14.85 -5.73
CA GLY A 402 -15.50 -13.95 -6.53
C GLY A 402 -15.40 -14.30 -8.01
N ALA A 403 -16.34 -15.08 -8.55
CA ALA A 403 -16.50 -15.24 -9.99
C ALA A 403 -17.15 -13.97 -10.58
N GLU A 404 -16.63 -13.51 -11.71
CA GLU A 404 -17.10 -12.32 -12.41
C GLU A 404 -18.20 -12.68 -13.42
N ILE A 405 -19.30 -11.93 -13.40
CA ILE A 405 -20.39 -12.01 -14.37
C ILE A 405 -20.46 -10.70 -15.12
N THR A 406 -20.24 -10.72 -16.42
CA THR A 406 -20.17 -9.51 -17.24
C THR A 406 -21.11 -9.61 -18.44
N VAL A 407 -21.79 -8.52 -18.81
CA VAL A 407 -22.59 -8.48 -20.03
C VAL A 407 -21.66 -8.34 -21.23
N LYS A 408 -21.64 -9.34 -22.12
CA LYS A 408 -20.72 -9.40 -23.24
C LYS A 408 -20.88 -8.20 -24.20
N GLU A 409 -22.11 -7.74 -24.37
CA GLU A 409 -22.43 -6.59 -25.23
C GLU A 409 -22.07 -5.24 -24.59
N ASP A 410 -21.94 -5.19 -23.25
CA ASP A 410 -21.57 -4.00 -22.49
C ASP A 410 -20.78 -4.39 -21.23
N PRO A 411 -19.44 -4.46 -21.32
CA PRO A 411 -18.59 -4.88 -20.22
C PRO A 411 -18.62 -3.95 -19.00
N THR A 412 -19.26 -2.79 -19.09
CA THR A 412 -19.44 -1.89 -17.93
C THR A 412 -20.52 -2.39 -16.97
N ILE A 413 -21.35 -3.35 -17.41
CA ILE A 413 -22.35 -4.04 -16.58
C ILE A 413 -21.75 -5.36 -16.12
N PHE A 414 -21.28 -5.39 -14.86
CA PHE A 414 -20.72 -6.59 -14.24
C PHE A 414 -21.13 -6.71 -12.77
N GLU A 415 -21.03 -7.92 -12.24
CA GLU A 415 -21.26 -8.25 -10.83
C GLU A 415 -20.29 -9.36 -10.40
N LEU A 416 -19.97 -9.46 -9.11
CA LEU A 416 -19.17 -10.54 -8.53
C LEU A 416 -20.04 -11.47 -7.68
N THR A 417 -19.73 -12.75 -7.64
CA THR A 417 -20.40 -13.69 -6.73
C THR A 417 -19.99 -13.49 -5.27
N ASP A 418 -20.96 -13.66 -4.37
CA ASP A 418 -20.74 -13.64 -2.91
C ASP A 418 -20.12 -14.94 -2.36
N ALA A 419 -20.00 -15.04 -1.03
CA ALA A 419 -19.42 -16.20 -0.34
C ALA A 419 -20.15 -17.53 -0.60
N ASP A 420 -21.44 -17.49 -0.93
CA ASP A 420 -22.26 -18.64 -1.27
C ASP A 420 -22.34 -18.87 -2.79
N GLY A 421 -21.54 -18.14 -3.56
CA GLY A 421 -21.48 -18.19 -5.02
C GLY A 421 -22.67 -17.53 -5.70
N ALA A 422 -23.53 -16.82 -4.96
CA ALA A 422 -24.75 -16.22 -5.48
C ALA A 422 -24.48 -14.86 -6.14
N PHE A 423 -25.29 -14.49 -7.13
CA PHE A 423 -25.25 -13.19 -7.80
C PHE A 423 -26.66 -12.70 -8.17
N ALA A 424 -26.79 -11.38 -8.35
CA ALA A 424 -27.96 -10.73 -8.91
C ALA A 424 -27.52 -9.54 -9.78
N ILE A 425 -27.69 -9.64 -11.10
CA ILE A 425 -27.24 -8.64 -12.07
C ILE A 425 -28.43 -8.13 -12.89
N SER A 426 -28.51 -6.81 -13.09
CA SER A 426 -29.56 -6.18 -13.91
C SER A 426 -29.06 -5.98 -15.32
N VAL A 427 -29.72 -6.61 -16.30
CA VAL A 427 -29.22 -6.67 -17.68
C VAL A 427 -30.32 -6.42 -18.71
N PRO A 428 -29.96 -5.97 -19.93
CA PRO A 428 -30.91 -5.85 -21.03
C PRO A 428 -31.57 -7.20 -21.38
N GLU A 429 -32.81 -7.16 -21.86
CA GLU A 429 -33.51 -8.37 -22.30
C GLU A 429 -32.76 -9.04 -23.47
N GLY A 430 -32.45 -10.32 -23.33
CA GLY A 430 -31.71 -11.11 -24.34
C GLY A 430 -30.18 -10.95 -24.32
N ALA A 431 -29.61 -10.28 -23.31
CA ALA A 431 -28.16 -10.11 -23.13
C ALA A 431 -27.41 -11.46 -23.00
N THR A 432 -26.12 -11.44 -23.34
CA THR A 432 -25.22 -12.58 -23.16
C THR A 432 -24.35 -12.35 -21.93
N LEU A 433 -24.50 -13.20 -20.92
CA LEU A 433 -23.66 -13.17 -19.72
C LEU A 433 -22.39 -13.99 -19.94
N GLU A 434 -21.24 -13.41 -19.63
CA GLU A 434 -19.96 -14.10 -19.57
C GLU A 434 -19.55 -14.32 -18.10
N PHE A 435 -19.21 -15.56 -17.76
CA PHE A 435 -18.79 -15.98 -16.42
C PHE A 435 -17.31 -16.33 -16.45
N ALA A 436 -16.52 -15.68 -15.60
CA ALA A 436 -15.08 -15.87 -15.52
C ALA A 436 -14.60 -16.04 -14.06
N SER A 437 -13.60 -16.89 -13.87
CA SER A 437 -12.88 -17.02 -12.60
C SER A 437 -11.47 -17.53 -12.87
N ILE A 438 -10.52 -17.13 -12.04
CA ILE A 438 -9.10 -17.48 -12.23
C ILE A 438 -8.94 -19.00 -12.15
N GLY A 439 -8.31 -19.60 -13.16
CA GLY A 439 -8.08 -21.05 -13.24
C GLY A 439 -9.21 -21.85 -13.90
N TYR A 440 -10.28 -21.20 -14.38
CA TYR A 440 -11.42 -21.83 -15.03
C TYR A 440 -11.59 -21.40 -16.48
N LYS A 441 -12.23 -22.25 -17.30
CA LYS A 441 -12.69 -21.86 -18.64
C LYS A 441 -13.84 -20.86 -18.52
N THR A 442 -13.74 -19.74 -19.23
CA THR A 442 -14.83 -18.75 -19.34
C THR A 442 -16.06 -19.39 -19.98
N LYS A 443 -17.25 -19.10 -19.45
CA LYS A 443 -18.50 -19.67 -19.94
C LYS A 443 -19.48 -18.57 -20.31
N GLN A 444 -20.05 -18.63 -21.51
CA GLN A 444 -21.05 -17.66 -21.97
C GLN A 444 -22.45 -18.27 -21.96
N VAL A 445 -23.42 -17.51 -21.47
CA VAL A 445 -24.83 -17.88 -21.41
C VAL A 445 -25.67 -16.76 -22.00
N LYS A 446 -26.29 -17.01 -23.16
CA LYS A 446 -27.27 -16.10 -23.75
C LYS A 446 -28.63 -16.26 -23.07
N LEU A 447 -29.18 -15.18 -22.54
CA LEU A 447 -30.47 -15.20 -21.85
C LEU A 447 -31.62 -15.43 -22.83
N ARG A 448 -32.52 -16.36 -22.49
CA ARG A 448 -33.79 -16.55 -23.21
C ARG A 448 -34.83 -15.56 -22.68
N PRO A 449 -35.82 -15.15 -23.49
CA PRO A 449 -36.95 -14.35 -23.01
C PRO A 449 -37.60 -14.99 -21.78
N GLY A 450 -37.76 -14.22 -20.69
CA GLY A 450 -38.31 -14.70 -19.41
C GLY A 450 -37.37 -15.55 -18.54
N GLN A 451 -36.07 -15.64 -18.87
CA GLN A 451 -35.08 -16.36 -18.07
C GLN A 451 -34.47 -15.44 -16.99
N PHE A 452 -34.98 -15.55 -15.76
CA PHE A 452 -34.54 -14.74 -14.61
C PHE A 452 -33.56 -15.46 -13.67
N ILE A 453 -33.31 -16.76 -13.90
CA ILE A 453 -32.40 -17.58 -13.08
C ILE A 453 -31.37 -18.27 -13.97
N VAL A 454 -30.08 -18.10 -13.66
CA VAL A 454 -28.96 -18.69 -14.38
C VAL A 454 -27.94 -19.28 -13.40
N ASN A 455 -27.91 -20.61 -13.28
CA ASN A 455 -26.89 -21.31 -12.49
C ASN A 455 -25.80 -21.84 -13.42
N VAL A 456 -24.53 -21.63 -13.04
CA VAL A 456 -23.39 -21.93 -13.90
C VAL A 456 -22.36 -22.73 -13.13
N THR A 457 -21.96 -23.87 -13.69
CA THR A 457 -20.75 -24.57 -13.24
C THR A 457 -19.60 -24.21 -14.18
N LEU A 458 -18.51 -23.68 -13.61
CA LEU A 458 -17.26 -23.44 -14.32
C LEU A 458 -16.36 -24.68 -14.23
N GLU A 459 -15.67 -24.97 -15.33
CA GLU A 459 -14.84 -26.17 -15.50
C GLU A 459 -13.36 -25.80 -15.55
N TYR A 460 -12.52 -26.67 -15.00
CA TYR A 460 -11.07 -26.58 -15.17
C TYR A 460 -10.69 -26.90 -16.63
N PRO A 461 -9.62 -26.30 -17.18
CA PRO A 461 -9.08 -26.73 -18.46
C PRO A 461 -8.55 -28.17 -18.38
N GLU A 462 -8.90 -29.01 -19.38
CA GLU A 462 -8.52 -30.43 -19.45
C GLU A 462 -7.03 -30.66 -19.76
N GLU A 463 -6.27 -29.60 -20.07
CA GLU A 463 -4.81 -29.62 -20.13
C GLU A 463 -4.26 -28.54 -19.20
N LEU A 464 -3.96 -28.96 -17.98
CA LEU A 464 -2.89 -28.36 -17.20
C LEU A 464 -1.64 -29.20 -17.50
N GLU A 465 -0.65 -28.63 -18.18
CA GLU A 465 0.73 -29.09 -18.01
C GLU A 465 1.12 -28.78 -16.57
N ILE A 466 0.87 -29.73 -15.68
CA ILE A 466 1.34 -29.68 -14.29
C ILE A 466 2.71 -30.36 -14.28
N GLU A 467 3.77 -29.59 -13.97
CA GLU A 467 5.02 -30.17 -13.51
C GLU A 467 4.76 -30.94 -12.21
N GLU A 468 4.76 -32.26 -12.32
CA GLU A 468 4.64 -33.20 -11.22
C GLU A 468 5.91 -33.16 -10.36
N VAL A 469 5.85 -32.57 -9.17
CA VAL A 469 6.86 -32.80 -8.13
C VAL A 469 6.28 -33.77 -7.12
N VAL A 470 6.62 -35.04 -7.35
CA VAL A 470 6.34 -36.16 -6.45
C VAL A 470 7.06 -35.94 -5.12
N ALA A 471 6.29 -35.99 -4.04
CA ALA A 471 6.82 -36.16 -2.70
C ALA A 471 7.39 -37.58 -2.54
N VAL A 472 8.69 -37.71 -2.29
CA VAL A 472 9.26 -38.94 -1.71
C VAL A 472 10.34 -38.56 -0.70
N GLY A 473 10.18 -39.05 0.53
CA GLY A 473 11.14 -38.88 1.61
C GLY A 473 12.46 -39.63 1.38
N TYR A 474 13.40 -39.45 2.29
CA TYR A 474 14.02 -40.52 3.09
C TYR A 474 15.17 -39.95 3.95
N GLY A 475 15.17 -40.35 5.22
CA GLY A 475 16.29 -40.98 5.93
C GLY A 475 17.70 -40.36 5.84
N ARG A 476 18.24 -40.03 7.02
CA ARG A 476 19.67 -39.79 7.25
C ARG A 476 20.52 -41.04 6.99
N LYS A 477 21.71 -40.87 6.37
CA LYS A 477 22.88 -41.74 6.58
C LYS A 477 24.15 -40.90 6.88
N PRO A 478 25.10 -41.39 7.71
CA PRO A 478 26.28 -40.61 8.12
C PRO A 478 27.41 -40.62 7.07
N LYS A 479 28.20 -39.52 7.02
CA LYS A 479 29.37 -39.31 6.14
C LYS A 479 30.65 -40.02 6.62
N ARG A 480 31.49 -40.45 5.66
CA ARG A 480 32.85 -41.01 5.85
C ARG A 480 33.90 -39.91 5.61
N LYS A 481 34.72 -39.57 6.60
CA LYS A 481 35.87 -38.64 6.45
C LYS A 481 36.98 -39.30 5.61
N LEU A 482 37.53 -38.58 4.63
CA LEU A 482 38.56 -39.09 3.71
C LEU A 482 39.99 -38.60 3.95
N PHE A 483 40.25 -37.77 4.96
CA PHE A 483 41.62 -37.35 5.29
C PHE A 483 41.91 -37.56 6.78
N GLY A 484 42.78 -38.53 7.07
CA GLY A 484 43.36 -38.74 8.39
C GLY A 484 44.54 -37.78 8.62
N LYS A 485 44.69 -37.30 9.86
CA LYS A 485 45.84 -36.49 10.29
C LYS A 485 47.17 -37.14 9.89
N ARG A 486 48.11 -36.37 9.33
CA ARG A 486 49.52 -36.76 9.25
C ARG A 486 50.36 -35.92 10.22
N SER A 487 51.28 -36.60 10.88
CA SER A 487 52.25 -36.10 11.86
C SER A 487 53.43 -35.41 11.17
N LYS A 488 54.07 -34.45 11.84
CA LYS A 488 55.25 -33.70 11.39
C LYS A 488 56.48 -34.60 11.21
N ARG A 489 56.69 -35.12 9.99
CA ARG A 489 57.97 -35.37 9.30
C ARG A 489 57.70 -36.36 8.19
N ASP A 490 57.76 -35.90 6.94
CA ASP A 490 58.49 -36.55 5.84
C ASP A 490 58.32 -35.73 4.57
N ARG A 491 59.35 -35.78 3.74
CA ARG A 491 59.55 -34.97 2.53
C ARG A 491 58.40 -35.11 1.53
N VAL A 492 58.18 -34.00 0.82
CA VAL A 492 57.17 -33.72 -0.19
C VAL A 492 57.29 -34.66 -1.38
N GLU A 493 56.28 -35.50 -1.60
CA GLU A 493 55.75 -35.77 -2.93
C GLU A 493 54.42 -35.02 -3.01
N GLU A 494 54.36 -33.97 -3.82
CA GLU A 494 53.13 -33.27 -4.15
C GLU A 494 52.25 -34.20 -4.98
N VAL A 495 51.41 -34.97 -4.30
CA VAL A 495 50.35 -35.75 -4.95
C VAL A 495 49.31 -34.74 -5.45
N SER A 496 49.10 -34.70 -6.77
CA SER A 496 48.03 -33.88 -7.35
C SER A 496 46.67 -34.29 -6.74
N ILE A 497 45.75 -33.35 -6.57
CA ILE A 497 44.44 -33.62 -5.94
C ILE A 497 43.67 -34.69 -6.74
N ASP A 498 43.87 -34.75 -8.06
CA ASP A 498 43.30 -35.76 -8.94
C ASP A 498 43.80 -37.18 -8.59
N ASP A 499 45.09 -37.37 -8.32
CA ASP A 499 45.66 -38.66 -7.94
C ASP A 499 45.19 -39.13 -6.56
N ALA A 500 44.85 -38.21 -5.67
CA ALA A 500 44.27 -38.54 -4.36
C ALA A 500 42.83 -39.07 -4.47
N LEU A 501 42.11 -38.74 -5.54
CA LEU A 501 40.76 -39.24 -5.84
C LEU A 501 40.77 -40.57 -6.60
N ALA A 502 41.80 -40.80 -7.42
CA ALA A 502 41.98 -42.02 -8.19
C ALA A 502 41.98 -43.27 -7.27
N GLY A 503 41.06 -44.20 -7.50
CA GLY A 503 40.98 -45.47 -6.78
C GLY A 503 40.47 -45.42 -5.33
N ARG A 504 40.24 -44.24 -4.74
CA ARG A 504 39.70 -44.10 -3.36
C ARG A 504 38.18 -43.91 -3.32
N VAL A 505 37.59 -43.52 -4.44
CA VAL A 505 36.16 -43.27 -4.60
C VAL A 505 35.64 -44.10 -5.79
N SER A 506 34.77 -45.09 -5.52
CA SER A 506 34.21 -45.97 -6.56
C SER A 506 33.50 -45.17 -7.67
N GLY A 507 33.83 -45.43 -8.94
CA GLY A 507 33.23 -44.76 -10.11
C GLY A 507 33.82 -43.41 -10.50
N VAL A 508 34.93 -43.00 -9.87
CA VAL A 508 35.73 -41.82 -10.27
C VAL A 508 36.97 -42.28 -11.04
N GLN A 509 37.14 -41.79 -12.26
CA GLN A 509 38.35 -41.96 -13.06
C GLN A 509 39.11 -40.62 -13.04
N ALA A 510 40.25 -40.58 -12.35
CA ALA A 510 41.13 -39.42 -12.23
C ALA A 510 42.56 -39.84 -12.62
N GLY A 511 43.33 -38.94 -13.26
CA GLY A 511 44.71 -39.20 -13.69
C GLY A 511 45.04 -38.94 -15.17
N ASN A 512 44.08 -38.48 -15.98
CA ASN A 512 44.32 -37.91 -17.32
C ASN A 512 43.25 -36.84 -17.55
N ASN A 513 43.62 -35.55 -17.47
CA ASN A 513 42.69 -34.43 -17.66
C ASN A 513 41.77 -34.69 -18.88
N PRO A 514 40.43 -34.75 -18.72
CA PRO A 514 39.64 -34.43 -17.51
C PRO A 514 39.22 -35.61 -16.61
N THR A 515 39.07 -35.33 -15.30
CA THR A 515 38.50 -36.22 -14.28
C THR A 515 37.01 -36.49 -14.53
N ARG A 516 36.59 -37.77 -14.46
CA ARG A 516 35.23 -38.22 -14.84
C ARG A 516 34.56 -39.00 -13.73
N ILE A 517 33.26 -38.77 -13.54
CA ILE A 517 32.39 -39.54 -12.66
C ILE A 517 31.43 -40.34 -13.54
N ARG A 518 31.41 -41.68 -13.40
CA ARG A 518 30.52 -42.62 -14.14
C ARG A 518 30.80 -42.83 -15.64
N GLY A 519 32.02 -42.62 -16.12
CA GLY A 519 32.39 -42.94 -17.52
C GLY A 519 31.77 -42.00 -18.56
N VAL A 520 31.82 -42.37 -19.85
CA VAL A 520 31.38 -41.52 -20.98
C VAL A 520 29.85 -41.54 -21.13
N SER A 521 29.20 -40.39 -20.95
CA SER A 521 27.73 -40.24 -21.07
C SER A 521 27.30 -39.41 -22.29
N SER A 522 28.25 -38.99 -23.13
CA SER A 522 27.99 -38.08 -24.26
C SER A 522 28.99 -38.29 -25.40
N LEU A 523 28.49 -38.32 -26.65
CA LEU A 523 29.31 -38.36 -27.88
C LEU A 523 29.97 -37.00 -28.21
N SER A 524 29.60 -35.91 -27.53
CA SER A 524 30.04 -34.53 -27.85
C SER A 524 31.16 -33.97 -26.94
N GLY A 525 31.84 -34.82 -26.16
CA GLY A 525 33.20 -34.52 -25.65
C GLY A 525 33.33 -33.65 -24.40
N VAL A 526 32.24 -33.11 -23.82
CA VAL A 526 32.32 -32.34 -22.55
C VAL A 526 31.65 -33.14 -21.43
N ASN A 527 32.46 -33.81 -20.60
CA ASN A 527 31.99 -34.75 -19.59
C ASN A 527 32.72 -34.57 -18.24
N GLU A 528 32.91 -33.30 -17.83
CA GLU A 528 33.50 -32.90 -16.55
C GLU A 528 32.41 -32.73 -15.47
N PRO A 529 32.69 -33.09 -14.21
CA PRO A 529 31.80 -32.78 -13.08
C PRO A 529 31.86 -31.30 -12.72
N LEU A 530 30.80 -30.79 -12.08
CA LEU A 530 30.80 -29.43 -11.52
C LEU A 530 31.61 -29.40 -10.21
N TYR A 531 32.57 -28.49 -10.11
CA TYR A 531 33.33 -28.29 -8.87
C TYR A 531 32.70 -27.16 -8.04
N ILE A 532 32.59 -27.34 -6.73
CA ILE A 532 32.10 -26.33 -5.79
C ILE A 532 33.14 -26.14 -4.71
N VAL A 533 33.72 -24.94 -4.62
CA VAL A 533 34.74 -24.60 -3.63
C VAL A 533 34.15 -23.58 -2.66
N ASP A 534 34.06 -23.94 -1.38
CA ASP A 534 33.50 -23.08 -0.33
C ASP A 534 32.12 -22.49 -0.66
N GLY A 535 31.29 -23.27 -1.36
CA GLY A 535 29.93 -22.89 -1.77
C GLY A 535 29.82 -22.18 -3.11
N VAL A 536 30.94 -21.87 -3.77
CA VAL A 536 30.97 -21.21 -5.09
C VAL A 536 31.24 -22.23 -6.19
N PRO A 537 30.42 -22.31 -7.26
CA PRO A 537 30.71 -23.17 -8.40
C PRO A 537 31.92 -22.64 -9.18
N VAL A 538 32.89 -23.51 -9.47
CA VAL A 538 34.12 -23.21 -10.21
C VAL A 538 34.22 -24.18 -11.39
N GLY A 539 34.41 -23.66 -12.61
CA GLY A 539 34.44 -24.45 -13.84
C GLY A 539 33.08 -24.51 -14.54
N GLY A 540 33.05 -24.10 -15.81
CA GLY A 540 31.81 -23.99 -16.60
C GLY A 540 31.93 -23.17 -17.90
N GLY A 541 33.14 -22.97 -18.41
CA GLY A 541 33.39 -22.40 -19.73
C GLY A 541 34.26 -23.37 -20.53
N SER A 542 34.15 -23.35 -21.86
CA SER A 542 34.76 -24.28 -22.82
C SER A 542 36.30 -24.30 -22.89
N SER A 543 36.99 -24.06 -21.78
CA SER A 543 38.44 -24.14 -21.60
C SER A 543 38.73 -25.27 -20.61
N SER A 544 39.42 -26.32 -21.07
CA SER A 544 39.76 -27.57 -20.37
C SER A 544 40.77 -27.41 -19.22
N SER A 545 40.71 -26.33 -18.45
CA SER A 545 41.57 -26.10 -17.29
C SER A 545 40.90 -26.65 -16.03
N ASN A 546 41.44 -27.75 -15.49
CA ASN A 546 40.99 -28.36 -14.25
C ASN A 546 41.14 -27.36 -13.06
N PRO A 547 40.04 -26.90 -12.44
CA PRO A 547 40.10 -25.92 -11.35
C PRO A 547 40.75 -26.47 -10.07
N LEU A 548 40.94 -27.79 -9.97
CA LEU A 548 41.69 -28.42 -8.89
C LEU A 548 43.19 -28.10 -8.93
N ALA A 549 43.74 -27.77 -10.09
CA ALA A 549 45.17 -27.51 -10.23
C ALA A 549 45.61 -26.19 -9.54
N SER A 550 44.67 -25.27 -9.29
CA SER A 550 44.93 -24.00 -8.62
C SER A 550 44.71 -24.01 -7.10
N ILE A 551 44.35 -25.15 -6.51
CA ILE A 551 44.06 -25.28 -5.07
C ILE A 551 45.20 -26.06 -4.40
N ASP A 552 45.81 -25.49 -3.36
CA ASP A 552 46.82 -26.20 -2.56
C ASP A 552 46.15 -27.35 -1.77
N PRO A 553 46.64 -28.60 -1.86
CA PRO A 553 46.08 -29.75 -1.13
C PRO A 553 46.05 -29.55 0.40
N SER A 554 46.98 -28.78 0.96
CA SER A 554 47.06 -28.52 2.41
C SER A 554 45.95 -27.60 2.93
N ASP A 555 45.34 -26.84 2.01
CA ASP A 555 44.21 -25.95 2.29
C ASP A 555 42.87 -26.70 2.27
N ILE A 556 42.79 -27.95 1.83
CA ILE A 556 41.54 -28.72 1.78
C ILE A 556 41.22 -29.37 3.13
N VAL A 557 40.02 -29.12 3.65
CA VAL A 557 39.47 -29.71 4.89
C VAL A 557 38.63 -30.95 4.60
N SER A 558 37.79 -30.88 3.58
CA SER A 558 36.99 -32.01 3.14
C SER A 558 36.69 -31.92 1.66
N MET A 559 36.58 -33.09 1.02
CA MET A 559 36.09 -33.23 -0.34
C MET A 559 34.97 -34.26 -0.35
N GLU A 560 33.86 -33.92 -1.00
CA GLU A 560 32.66 -34.74 -1.08
C GLU A 560 32.23 -34.87 -2.52
N VAL A 561 31.88 -36.10 -2.92
CA VAL A 561 31.49 -36.40 -4.30
C VAL A 561 30.02 -36.80 -4.29
N LEU A 562 29.18 -35.99 -4.92
CA LEU A 562 27.78 -36.29 -5.17
C LEU A 562 27.65 -36.93 -6.55
N LYS A 563 27.22 -38.19 -6.58
CA LYS A 563 27.22 -39.00 -7.80
C LYS A 563 25.83 -39.19 -8.41
N ASP A 564 24.77 -39.02 -7.63
CA ASP A 564 23.42 -39.47 -7.97
C ASP A 564 22.50 -38.28 -8.28
N ALA A 565 21.22 -38.54 -8.58
CA ALA A 565 20.21 -37.52 -8.90
C ALA A 565 20.08 -36.39 -7.84
N SER A 566 20.60 -36.62 -6.62
CA SER A 566 20.73 -35.62 -5.55
C SER A 566 21.61 -34.41 -5.94
N ALA A 567 22.55 -34.57 -6.87
CA ALA A 567 23.42 -33.48 -7.32
C ALA A 567 22.65 -32.51 -8.23
N THR A 568 21.88 -33.04 -9.19
CA THR A 568 21.02 -32.28 -10.11
C THR A 568 19.87 -31.59 -9.39
N ALA A 569 19.34 -32.20 -8.33
CA ALA A 569 18.27 -31.62 -7.51
C ALA A 569 18.68 -30.34 -6.76
N ILE A 570 19.98 -30.18 -6.43
CA ILE A 570 20.49 -29.02 -5.70
C ILE A 570 21.17 -28.02 -6.64
N TYR A 571 21.90 -28.49 -7.66
CA TYR A 571 22.77 -27.66 -8.50
C TYR A 571 22.35 -27.60 -9.98
N GLY A 572 21.20 -28.17 -10.34
CA GLY A 572 20.60 -28.07 -11.67
C GLY A 572 21.29 -28.91 -12.75
N SER A 573 20.93 -28.68 -14.02
CA SER A 573 21.36 -29.49 -15.17
C SER A 573 22.87 -29.63 -15.35
N ARG A 574 23.65 -28.66 -14.85
CA ARG A 574 25.13 -28.67 -14.88
C ARG A 574 25.76 -29.72 -13.96
N ALA A 575 24.99 -30.26 -13.02
CA ALA A 575 25.40 -31.33 -12.11
C ALA A 575 25.06 -32.74 -12.64
N SER A 576 24.58 -32.86 -13.88
CA SER A 576 24.26 -34.14 -14.54
C SER A 576 25.46 -35.09 -14.63
N ASN A 577 26.68 -34.55 -14.70
CA ASN A 577 27.93 -35.30 -14.71
C ASN A 577 28.54 -35.51 -13.30
N GLY A 578 27.78 -35.22 -12.24
CA GLY A 578 28.20 -35.28 -10.83
C GLY A 578 28.78 -33.96 -10.29
N VAL A 579 28.85 -33.84 -8.97
CA VAL A 579 29.36 -32.64 -8.28
C VAL A 579 30.46 -33.02 -7.30
N ILE A 580 31.58 -32.30 -7.33
CA ILE A 580 32.68 -32.42 -6.36
C ILE A 580 32.68 -31.15 -5.50
N ILE A 581 32.33 -31.29 -4.22
CA ILE A 581 32.33 -30.21 -3.23
C ILE A 581 33.64 -30.24 -2.46
N ILE A 582 34.30 -29.10 -2.36
CA ILE A 582 35.57 -28.88 -1.69
C ILE A 582 35.37 -27.80 -0.64
N THR A 583 35.75 -28.11 0.59
CA THR A 583 35.78 -27.15 1.70
C THR A 583 37.22 -26.87 2.06
N THR A 584 37.64 -25.60 2.04
CA THR A 584 39.00 -25.20 2.41
C THR A 584 39.11 -24.87 3.90
N ARG A 585 40.33 -24.75 4.44
CA ARG A 585 40.60 -24.38 5.84
C ARG A 585 40.19 -22.95 6.14
N LYS A 586 40.27 -22.07 5.15
CA LYS A 586 39.68 -20.74 5.22
C LYS A 586 38.16 -20.86 5.27
N GLY A 587 37.54 -21.64 4.38
CA GLY A 587 36.10 -21.95 4.41
C GLY A 587 35.59 -22.60 5.71
N ALA A 588 36.42 -23.42 6.39
CA ALA A 588 36.06 -24.06 7.65
C ALA A 588 36.19 -23.15 8.88
N ASN A 589 37.10 -22.17 8.84
CA ASN A 589 37.23 -21.11 9.85
C ASN A 589 36.30 -19.92 9.55
N VAL A 590 35.86 -19.79 8.30
CA VAL A 590 34.69 -19.06 7.86
C VAL A 590 33.48 -19.96 8.13
N GLY A 591 33.28 -20.29 9.41
CA GLY A 591 31.97 -20.72 9.93
C GLY A 591 30.97 -19.57 9.88
N SER A 592 30.96 -18.86 8.75
CA SER A 592 30.31 -17.60 8.51
C SER A 592 29.74 -17.77 7.11
N GLY A 593 28.43 -17.98 7.03
CA GLY A 593 27.71 -17.48 5.86
C GLY A 593 28.08 -16.02 5.76
N LEU A 594 29.00 -15.72 4.85
CA LEU A 594 29.44 -14.40 4.48
C LEU A 594 28.26 -13.72 3.77
N TYR A 595 27.24 -13.35 4.53
CA TYR A 595 26.34 -12.28 4.12
C TYR A 595 27.15 -11.01 4.25
N LEU A 596 27.87 -10.66 3.19
CA LEU A 596 28.27 -9.28 2.99
C LEU A 596 27.01 -8.51 2.62
N SER A 597 26.18 -8.19 3.61
CA SER A 597 25.19 -7.13 3.49
C SER A 597 25.70 -5.94 4.29
N THR A 598 26.07 -4.90 3.55
CA THR A 598 26.62 -3.63 3.99
C THR A 598 25.58 -2.78 4.77
N PHE A 599 24.78 -3.38 5.66
CA PHE A 599 23.75 -2.67 6.43
C PHE A 599 24.27 -2.05 7.72
N SER A 600 25.48 -2.42 8.18
CA SER A 600 25.97 -2.00 9.50
C SER A 600 26.59 -0.59 9.55
N LYS A 601 26.62 0.15 8.44
CA LYS A 601 27.03 1.58 8.42
C LYS A 601 26.28 2.38 7.34
N LEU A 602 24.96 2.33 7.33
CA LEU A 602 24.21 3.53 6.94
C LEU A 602 24.08 4.33 8.23
N GLN A 603 25.00 5.26 8.44
CA GLN A 603 24.73 6.35 9.35
C GLN A 603 23.53 7.08 8.73
N ASP A 604 22.38 6.95 9.38
CA ASP A 604 21.10 7.53 8.98
C ASP A 604 21.24 9.07 8.93
N TYR A 605 21.81 9.62 7.87
CA TYR A 605 21.97 11.07 7.70
C TYR A 605 20.62 11.75 7.41
N THR A 606 19.51 11.00 7.25
CA THR A 606 18.18 11.53 6.90
C THR A 606 17.02 10.91 7.69
N ALA A 607 17.26 10.26 8.83
CA ALA A 607 16.19 9.66 9.63
C ALA A 607 15.49 10.72 10.50
N GLU A 608 14.17 10.81 10.36
CA GLU A 608 13.31 11.63 11.22
C GLU A 608 12.55 10.70 12.18
N SER A 609 12.57 11.01 13.48
CA SER A 609 11.93 10.17 14.48
C SER A 609 10.47 10.58 14.65
N ALA A 610 9.56 9.61 14.57
CA ALA A 610 8.14 9.80 14.82
C ALA A 610 7.71 8.97 16.03
N THR A 611 6.96 9.54 16.96
CA THR A 611 6.36 8.74 18.04
C THR A 611 4.95 8.32 17.64
N LEU A 612 4.78 7.03 17.35
CA LEU A 612 3.50 6.37 17.13
C LEU A 612 3.29 5.35 18.24
N ASN A 613 2.10 5.33 18.85
CA ASN A 613 1.80 4.40 19.93
C ASN A 613 1.54 2.99 19.40
N SER A 614 0.81 2.83 18.30
CA SER A 614 0.57 1.50 17.71
C SER A 614 0.19 1.59 16.23
N VAL A 615 0.67 0.64 15.42
CA VAL A 615 0.28 0.48 14.01
C VAL A 615 -0.11 -0.99 13.74
N PRO A 616 -1.42 -1.32 13.69
CA PRO A 616 -1.92 -2.65 13.33
C PRO A 616 -1.54 -3.07 11.91
N SER A 617 -1.54 -4.38 11.66
CA SER A 617 -1.23 -4.96 10.35
C SER A 617 -2.47 -5.13 9.45
N ASP A 618 -3.31 -4.12 9.38
CA ASP A 618 -4.54 -4.13 8.58
C ASP A 618 -4.41 -3.32 7.27
N GLY A 619 -3.30 -2.59 7.11
CA GLY A 619 -3.06 -1.69 5.99
C GLY A 619 -3.81 -0.37 6.06
N SER A 620 -4.47 -0.07 7.17
CA SER A 620 -5.02 1.25 7.44
C SER A 620 -3.89 2.27 7.68
N GLU A 621 -4.20 3.54 7.42
CA GLU A 621 -3.22 4.61 7.54
C GLU A 621 -3.21 5.20 8.95
N HIS A 622 -2.02 5.33 9.53
CA HIS A 622 -1.80 5.88 10.86
C HIS A 622 -0.94 7.13 10.80
N GLU A 623 -1.46 8.21 11.36
CA GLU A 623 -0.80 9.51 11.38
C GLU A 623 0.27 9.59 12.49
N ALA A 624 1.44 10.11 12.15
CA ALA A 624 2.51 10.46 13.09
C ALA A 624 3.00 11.88 12.83
N MET A 625 3.31 12.60 13.91
CA MET A 625 4.00 13.89 13.82
C MET A 625 5.52 13.68 13.87
N LEU A 626 6.24 14.33 12.95
CA LEU A 626 7.71 14.36 12.91
C LEU A 626 8.26 15.59 13.64
N GLY A 627 7.55 16.71 13.56
CA GLY A 627 7.91 17.94 14.23
C GLY A 627 7.27 19.16 13.60
N THR A 628 7.55 20.31 14.20
CA THR A 628 6.98 21.59 13.79
C THR A 628 8.08 22.63 13.65
N GLN A 629 7.98 23.47 12.62
CA GLN A 629 8.93 24.55 12.37
C GLN A 629 8.20 25.83 11.92
N SER A 630 8.76 26.99 12.26
CA SER A 630 8.28 28.28 11.77
C SER A 630 8.99 28.65 10.46
N ILE A 631 8.23 29.06 9.44
CA ILE A 631 8.71 29.46 8.12
C ILE A 631 8.21 30.88 7.82
N LYS A 632 9.12 31.75 7.38
CA LYS A 632 8.74 33.08 6.90
C LYS A 632 8.08 32.96 5.53
N ALA A 633 6.89 33.53 5.39
CA ALA A 633 6.16 33.61 4.13
C ALA A 633 5.82 35.06 3.80
N LYS A 634 5.82 35.39 2.51
CA LYS A 634 5.24 36.62 2.00
C LYS A 634 3.85 36.32 1.48
N TYR A 635 2.86 37.11 1.86
CA TYR A 635 1.51 36.96 1.36
C TYR A 635 1.25 37.92 0.20
N SER A 636 0.62 37.43 -0.85
CA SER A 636 0.19 38.21 -2.00
C SER A 636 -1.20 37.77 -2.42
N TYR A 637 -1.85 38.54 -3.28
CA TYR A 637 -3.18 38.22 -3.77
C TYR A 637 -3.21 38.11 -5.29
N TYR A 638 -4.11 37.28 -5.81
CA TYR A 638 -4.30 37.07 -7.23
C TYR A 638 -5.78 37.09 -7.60
N ALA A 639 -6.14 37.70 -8.72
CA ALA A 639 -7.50 37.67 -9.27
C ALA A 639 -7.49 37.49 -10.79
N ALA A 640 -8.42 36.68 -11.29
CA ALA A 640 -8.67 36.47 -12.72
C ALA A 640 -10.18 36.54 -13.00
N PRO A 641 -10.77 37.75 -13.04
CA PRO A 641 -12.22 37.92 -13.00
C PRO A 641 -12.98 37.46 -14.24
N LYS A 642 -12.30 37.21 -15.37
CA LYS A 642 -12.90 36.51 -16.53
C LYS A 642 -13.24 35.04 -16.19
N ILE A 643 -12.48 34.42 -15.27
CA ILE A 643 -12.65 33.03 -14.85
C ILE A 643 -13.54 32.95 -13.62
N THR A 644 -13.25 33.77 -12.60
CA THR A 644 -13.98 33.75 -11.32
C THR A 644 -13.92 35.13 -10.65
N PRO A 645 -15.02 35.61 -10.05
CA PRO A 645 -15.07 36.93 -9.39
C PRO A 645 -14.32 36.97 -8.04
N ASN A 646 -13.60 35.92 -7.68
CA ASN A 646 -12.92 35.79 -6.40
C ASN A 646 -11.45 36.22 -6.47
N ALA A 647 -10.97 36.92 -5.45
CA ALA A 647 -9.54 37.06 -5.18
C ALA A 647 -9.04 35.87 -4.35
N TYR A 648 -7.81 35.44 -4.61
CA TYR A 648 -7.15 34.34 -3.92
C TYR A 648 -5.95 34.85 -3.14
N MET A 649 -5.79 34.40 -1.91
CA MET A 649 -4.60 34.65 -1.12
C MET A 649 -3.54 33.61 -1.47
N LEU A 650 -2.31 34.06 -1.68
CA LEU A 650 -1.15 33.23 -2.00
C LEU A 650 -0.09 33.38 -0.90
N ALA A 651 0.57 32.28 -0.55
CA ALA A 651 1.79 32.30 0.24
C ALA A 651 3.00 32.08 -0.66
N GLU A 652 4.01 32.92 -0.51
CA GLU A 652 5.31 32.81 -1.16
C GLU A 652 6.39 32.51 -0.10
N VAL A 653 7.06 31.38 -0.22
CA VAL A 653 8.14 30.94 0.67
C VAL A 653 9.45 30.98 -0.10
N PRO A 654 10.28 32.03 0.07
CA PRO A 654 11.60 32.08 -0.54
C PRO A 654 12.54 31.07 0.11
N ASN A 655 13.55 30.61 -0.63
CA ASN A 655 14.57 29.64 -0.16
C ASN A 655 13.94 28.40 0.48
N TRP A 656 12.83 27.93 -0.09
CA TRP A 656 12.02 26.88 0.52
C TRP A 656 12.80 25.56 0.75
N ARG A 657 13.90 25.37 0.00
CA ARG A 657 14.82 24.24 0.08
C ARG A 657 15.50 24.11 1.44
N ASP A 658 15.78 25.23 2.10
CA ASP A 658 16.43 25.25 3.41
C ASP A 658 15.56 24.60 4.50
N TYR A 659 14.25 24.48 4.25
CA TYR A 659 13.29 23.90 5.18
C TYR A 659 13.05 22.40 5.00
N GLU A 660 13.75 21.76 4.05
CA GLU A 660 13.66 20.33 3.72
C GLU A 660 12.22 19.82 3.55
N LEU A 661 11.36 20.62 2.91
CA LEU A 661 9.98 20.23 2.64
C LEU A 661 9.96 19.16 1.53
N LEU A 662 9.54 17.94 1.88
CA LEU A 662 9.31 16.88 0.91
C LEU A 662 8.09 17.18 0.05
N LYS A 663 8.02 16.57 -1.14
CA LYS A 663 6.77 16.53 -1.90
C LYS A 663 5.69 15.80 -1.12
N GLY A 664 4.46 16.30 -1.15
CA GLY A 664 3.37 15.70 -0.39
C GLY A 664 2.13 16.58 -0.30
N LYS A 665 1.12 16.03 0.37
CA LYS A 665 -0.15 16.70 0.62
C LYS A 665 0.05 17.85 1.63
N LEU A 666 -0.61 18.97 1.38
CA LEU A 666 -0.66 20.12 2.28
C LEU A 666 -2.07 20.24 2.84
N ARG A 667 -2.20 20.44 4.15
CA ARG A 667 -3.46 20.76 4.82
C ARG A 667 -3.37 22.17 5.36
N VAL A 668 -4.19 23.08 4.85
CA VAL A 668 -4.06 24.52 5.11
C VAL A 668 -5.05 24.97 6.16
N PHE A 669 -4.55 25.67 7.17
CA PHE A 669 -5.32 26.32 8.22
C PHE A 669 -5.01 27.82 8.25
N LEU A 670 -6.04 28.65 8.13
CA LEU A 670 -5.96 30.11 8.26
C LEU A 670 -6.69 30.53 9.55
N ASN A 671 -6.01 31.26 10.43
CA ASN A 671 -6.54 31.67 11.73
C ASN A 671 -7.18 30.49 12.50
N ASN A 672 -6.46 29.35 12.52
CA ASN A 672 -6.88 28.07 13.13
C ASN A 672 -8.11 27.40 12.48
N THR A 673 -8.61 27.91 11.36
CA THR A 673 -9.74 27.35 10.59
C THR A 673 -9.22 26.57 9.39
N TYR A 674 -9.69 25.34 9.18
CA TYR A 674 -9.33 24.55 8.01
C TYR A 674 -9.90 25.18 6.74
N VAL A 675 -9.03 25.48 5.76
CA VAL A 675 -9.40 26.15 4.51
C VAL A 675 -9.45 25.18 3.33
N GLY A 676 -8.63 24.13 3.36
CA GLY A 676 -8.62 23.12 2.32
C GLY A 676 -7.34 22.30 2.28
N ASP A 677 -7.40 21.25 1.46
CA ASP A 677 -6.25 20.44 1.10
C ASP A 677 -5.65 20.99 -0.19
N SER A 678 -4.32 20.97 -0.27
CA SER A 678 -3.55 21.29 -1.47
C SER A 678 -2.48 20.21 -1.68
N TYR A 679 -1.76 20.27 -2.78
CA TYR A 679 -0.68 19.35 -3.08
C TYR A 679 0.57 20.12 -3.50
N TRP A 680 1.71 19.67 -3.00
CA TRP A 680 2.99 20.25 -3.35
C TRP A 680 3.89 19.23 -4.04
N GLU A 681 4.31 19.60 -5.25
CA GLU A 681 5.41 18.96 -5.97
C GLU A 681 6.47 20.01 -6.29
N PRO A 682 7.69 19.91 -5.73
CA PRO A 682 8.75 20.85 -6.03
C PRO A 682 9.21 20.77 -7.47
N PHE A 683 9.08 21.88 -8.20
CA PHE A 683 9.79 22.07 -9.47
C PHE A 683 11.24 22.47 -9.18
N GLU A 684 12.20 21.72 -9.74
CA GLU A 684 13.62 21.83 -9.38
C GLU A 684 14.27 23.19 -9.75
N ILE A 685 13.59 24.08 -10.46
CA ILE A 685 14.18 25.31 -11.04
C ILE A 685 13.74 26.61 -10.31
N GLN A 686 12.77 26.57 -9.38
CA GLN A 686 12.27 27.78 -8.71
C GLN A 686 12.81 27.98 -7.29
N ASP A 687 13.25 29.20 -6.98
CA ASP A 687 13.81 29.58 -5.66
C ASP A 687 12.73 29.98 -4.64
N THR A 688 11.52 30.29 -5.11
CA THR A 688 10.38 30.69 -4.26
C THR A 688 9.22 29.74 -4.48
N LEU A 689 8.77 29.09 -3.40
CA LEU A 689 7.60 28.22 -3.38
C LEU A 689 6.34 29.08 -3.31
N ARG A 690 5.34 28.81 -4.16
CA ARG A 690 4.05 29.52 -4.16
C ARG A 690 2.90 28.53 -4.04
N PHE A 691 1.94 28.81 -3.17
CA PHE A 691 0.71 28.02 -3.08
C PHE A 691 -0.48 28.89 -2.67
N SER A 692 -1.66 28.49 -3.15
CA SER A 692 -2.92 29.17 -2.83
C SER A 692 -3.41 28.78 -1.44
N LEU A 693 -3.89 29.78 -0.70
CA LEU A 693 -4.49 29.66 0.62
C LEU A 693 -6.01 29.77 0.58
N GLY A 694 -6.61 29.79 -0.62
CA GLY A 694 -8.05 29.90 -0.82
C GLY A 694 -8.53 31.33 -1.09
N VAL A 695 -9.85 31.49 -1.10
CA VAL A 695 -10.54 32.74 -1.47
C VAL A 695 -10.45 33.77 -0.35
N GLU A 696 -10.02 34.98 -0.70
CA GLU A 696 -10.05 36.15 0.18
C GLU A 696 -11.34 36.95 -0.04
N LYS A 697 -12.32 36.75 0.84
CA LYS A 697 -13.65 37.37 0.72
C LYS A 697 -13.63 38.89 0.95
N ASN A 698 -12.58 39.42 1.60
CA ASN A 698 -12.49 40.85 1.87
C ASN A 698 -11.84 41.64 0.72
N ILE A 699 -11.48 40.99 -0.39
CA ILE A 699 -11.10 41.68 -1.61
C ILE A 699 -12.20 41.45 -2.64
N GLY A 700 -12.97 42.50 -2.92
CA GLY A 700 -14.05 42.43 -3.91
C GLY A 700 -13.49 42.60 -5.32
N VAL A 701 -13.83 41.68 -6.22
CA VAL A 701 -13.47 41.76 -7.64
C VAL A 701 -14.73 41.62 -8.49
N GLU A 702 -14.91 42.53 -9.45
CA GLU A 702 -16.04 42.51 -10.37
C GLU A 702 -15.53 42.79 -11.78
N ARG A 703 -16.05 42.09 -12.79
CA ARG A 703 -15.80 42.36 -14.21
C ARG A 703 -17.13 42.54 -14.92
N ALA A 704 -17.30 43.68 -15.56
CA ALA A 704 -18.55 44.05 -16.21
C ALA A 704 -18.32 44.56 -17.63
N LEU A 705 -19.11 44.07 -18.59
CA LEU A 705 -19.19 44.63 -19.94
C LEU A 705 -19.93 45.97 -19.86
N LYS A 706 -19.26 47.08 -20.22
CA LYS A 706 -19.84 48.42 -20.14
C LYS A 706 -20.48 48.86 -21.44
N ALA A 707 -19.91 48.48 -22.58
CA ALA A 707 -20.46 48.82 -23.89
C ALA A 707 -19.87 47.94 -24.99
N THR A 708 -20.73 47.54 -25.92
CA THR A 708 -20.37 47.00 -27.24
C THR A 708 -20.71 48.04 -28.30
N LYS A 709 -19.76 48.37 -29.18
CA LYS A 709 -19.96 49.29 -30.30
C LYS A 709 -19.70 48.58 -31.62
N GLU A 710 -20.56 48.84 -32.58
CA GLU A 710 -20.46 48.28 -33.92
C GLU A 710 -20.16 49.37 -34.94
N LYS A 711 -19.36 49.01 -35.95
CA LYS A 711 -19.18 49.86 -37.13
C LYS A 711 -19.13 49.00 -38.38
N SER A 712 -20.22 49.03 -39.14
CA SER A 712 -20.29 48.48 -40.50
C SER A 712 -20.34 49.64 -41.51
N ASN A 713 -19.44 49.65 -42.48
CA ASN A 713 -19.55 50.56 -43.61
C ASN A 713 -20.34 49.84 -44.71
N LEU A 714 -21.49 50.36 -45.11
CA LEU A 714 -22.40 49.85 -46.16
C LEU A 714 -21.74 49.59 -47.54
N LEU A 715 -20.46 49.92 -47.73
CA LEU A 715 -19.70 49.81 -48.97
C LEU A 715 -18.35 49.05 -48.83
N ARG A 716 -18.01 48.47 -47.66
CA ARG A 716 -16.73 47.75 -47.44
C ARG A 716 -16.91 46.43 -46.70
N THR A 717 -16.29 45.36 -47.20
CA THR A 717 -16.34 43.95 -46.75
C THR A 717 -15.80 43.64 -45.33
N ALA A 718 -15.50 44.64 -44.49
CA ALA A 718 -14.94 44.38 -43.16
C ALA A 718 -15.77 45.04 -42.07
N LYS A 719 -16.26 44.23 -41.13
CA LYS A 719 -17.02 44.65 -39.95
C LYS A 719 -16.11 44.78 -38.73
N LYS A 720 -16.48 45.68 -37.81
CA LYS A 720 -15.72 45.96 -36.58
C LYS A 720 -16.65 45.91 -35.38
N VAL A 721 -16.22 45.20 -34.34
CA VAL A 721 -16.84 45.16 -33.01
C VAL A 721 -15.84 45.71 -32.02
N THR A 722 -16.24 46.66 -31.19
CA THR A 722 -15.43 47.17 -30.07
C THR A 722 -16.10 46.81 -28.76
N ARG A 723 -15.38 46.10 -27.88
CA ARG A 723 -15.85 45.76 -26.52
C ARG A 723 -15.13 46.60 -25.48
N ASN A 724 -15.89 47.11 -24.51
CA ASN A 724 -15.37 47.89 -23.39
C ASN A 724 -15.73 47.18 -22.09
N TRP A 725 -14.72 46.62 -21.44
CA TRP A 725 -14.84 45.97 -20.15
C TRP A 725 -14.29 46.88 -19.06
N GLN A 726 -14.86 46.76 -17.86
CA GLN A 726 -14.31 47.37 -16.66
C GLN A 726 -14.18 46.31 -15.58
N ILE A 727 -12.97 46.19 -15.02
CA ILE A 727 -12.71 45.42 -13.82
C ILE A 727 -12.65 46.39 -12.64
N THR A 728 -13.38 46.10 -11.59
CA THR A 728 -13.30 46.78 -10.30
C THR A 728 -12.61 45.87 -9.30
N VAL A 729 -11.58 46.39 -8.62
CA VAL A 729 -10.94 45.72 -7.47
C VAL A 729 -11.05 46.63 -6.25
N LYS A 730 -11.58 46.10 -5.15
CA LYS A 730 -11.76 46.84 -3.90
C LYS A 730 -11.14 46.09 -2.74
N ASN A 731 -10.25 46.76 -2.00
CA ASN A 731 -9.69 46.25 -0.76
C ASN A 731 -10.63 46.60 0.41
N ASN A 732 -11.37 45.62 0.95
CA ASN A 732 -12.17 45.79 2.17
C ASN A 732 -11.44 45.32 3.45
N LYS A 733 -10.14 44.97 3.37
CA LYS A 733 -9.33 44.65 4.55
C LYS A 733 -8.93 45.95 5.27
N GLU A 734 -8.55 45.81 6.55
CA GLU A 734 -8.01 46.90 7.37
C GLU A 734 -6.54 47.21 7.05
N THR A 735 -5.89 46.40 6.22
CA THR A 735 -4.48 46.51 5.82
C THR A 735 -4.32 46.74 4.32
N ALA A 736 -3.18 47.30 3.91
CA ALA A 736 -2.86 47.47 2.50
C ALA A 736 -2.60 46.11 1.83
N VAL A 737 -2.96 46.02 0.54
CA VAL A 737 -2.94 44.76 -0.24
C VAL A 737 -2.14 44.95 -1.53
N ASP A 738 -1.19 44.04 -1.76
CA ASP A 738 -0.55 43.85 -3.06
C ASP A 738 -1.29 42.73 -3.82
N ILE A 739 -1.95 43.07 -4.92
CA ILE A 739 -2.72 42.13 -5.75
C ILE A 739 -2.27 42.15 -7.21
N VAL A 740 -2.09 40.96 -7.77
CA VAL A 740 -1.93 40.74 -9.21
C VAL A 740 -3.30 40.46 -9.80
N VAL A 741 -3.68 41.23 -10.81
CA VAL A 741 -4.92 41.02 -11.57
C VAL A 741 -4.52 40.60 -12.98
N GLU A 742 -5.09 39.51 -13.47
CA GLU A 742 -4.94 39.06 -14.86
C GLU A 742 -6.29 38.97 -15.56
N ASP A 743 -6.33 39.38 -16.83
CA ASP A 743 -7.46 39.19 -17.74
C ASP A 743 -6.88 38.88 -19.13
N GLN A 744 -7.73 38.67 -20.12
CA GLN A 744 -7.31 38.38 -21.48
C GLN A 744 -8.20 39.08 -22.50
N ILE A 745 -7.59 39.44 -23.64
CA ILE A 745 -8.29 39.80 -24.87
C ILE A 745 -8.15 38.66 -25.87
N PRO A 746 -9.07 38.52 -26.84
CA PRO A 746 -8.94 37.51 -27.87
C PRO A 746 -7.67 37.70 -28.71
N VAL A 747 -7.12 36.59 -29.20
CA VAL A 747 -6.00 36.58 -30.16
C VAL A 747 -6.52 36.01 -31.47
N ALA A 748 -6.17 36.63 -32.60
CA ALA A 748 -6.61 36.15 -33.90
C ALA A 748 -5.91 34.83 -34.26
N ALA A 749 -6.69 33.77 -34.49
CA ALA A 749 -6.16 32.46 -34.89
C ALA A 749 -5.69 32.40 -36.36
N ASN A 750 -6.21 33.30 -37.21
CA ASN A 750 -5.91 33.38 -38.63
C ASN A 750 -6.05 34.82 -39.16
N ASP A 751 -5.78 35.03 -40.44
CA ASP A 751 -5.85 36.35 -41.09
C ASP A 751 -7.30 36.86 -41.35
N GLU A 752 -8.33 36.11 -40.95
CA GLU A 752 -9.74 36.51 -41.12
C GLU A 752 -10.22 37.50 -40.05
N ALA A 753 -9.52 37.51 -38.91
CA ALA A 753 -9.74 38.45 -37.81
C ALA A 753 -8.47 39.26 -37.51
N LYS A 754 -8.64 40.51 -37.11
CA LYS A 754 -7.56 41.32 -36.54
C LYS A 754 -8.04 41.95 -35.24
N VAL A 755 -7.35 41.64 -34.14
CA VAL A 755 -7.62 42.25 -32.83
C VAL A 755 -6.68 43.43 -32.62
N THR A 756 -7.22 44.55 -32.14
CA THR A 756 -6.47 45.75 -31.80
C THR A 756 -6.83 46.19 -30.38
N LEU A 757 -5.87 46.16 -29.46
CA LEU A 757 -6.04 46.70 -28.11
C LEU A 757 -6.07 48.24 -28.17
N LEU A 758 -7.12 48.85 -27.61
CA LEU A 758 -7.34 50.30 -27.61
C LEU A 758 -7.07 50.94 -26.25
N GLU A 759 -7.41 50.24 -25.16
CA GLU A 759 -7.22 50.69 -23.77
C GLU A 759 -6.91 49.47 -22.90
N SER A 760 -5.98 49.63 -21.95
CA SER A 760 -5.57 48.55 -21.03
C SER A 760 -5.29 49.04 -19.61
N SER A 761 -5.49 50.32 -19.32
CA SER A 761 -5.17 50.90 -18.01
C SER A 761 -3.72 50.60 -17.56
N ASN A 762 -2.78 50.71 -18.49
CA ASN A 762 -1.35 50.42 -18.32
C ASN A 762 -1.02 48.96 -17.93
N ALA A 763 -1.79 47.98 -18.43
CA ALA A 763 -1.45 46.57 -18.26
C ALA A 763 -0.07 46.25 -18.87
N LYS A 764 0.63 45.28 -18.28
CA LYS A 764 1.65 44.53 -19.02
C LYS A 764 0.94 43.57 -19.96
N VAL A 765 1.21 43.69 -21.25
CA VAL A 765 0.53 42.93 -22.32
C VAL A 765 1.45 41.85 -22.87
N ASP A 766 0.96 40.61 -22.90
CA ASP A 766 1.51 39.57 -23.76
C ASP A 766 0.68 39.50 -25.04
N GLU A 767 1.22 40.03 -26.14
CA GLU A 767 0.49 40.09 -27.42
C GLU A 767 0.25 38.72 -28.05
N LYS A 768 1.05 37.70 -27.70
CA LYS A 768 0.90 36.35 -28.26
C LYS A 768 -0.24 35.59 -27.61
N GLU A 769 -0.37 35.73 -26.29
CA GLU A 769 -1.42 35.07 -25.50
C GLU A 769 -2.65 35.96 -25.29
N GLY A 770 -2.57 37.26 -25.64
CA GLY A 770 -3.62 38.23 -25.34
C GLY A 770 -3.74 38.56 -23.86
N ARG A 771 -2.76 38.17 -23.05
CA ARG A 771 -2.79 38.28 -21.58
C ARG A 771 -2.53 39.72 -21.13
N LEU A 772 -3.37 40.23 -20.24
CA LEU A 772 -3.23 41.54 -19.59
C LEU A 772 -2.93 41.32 -18.10
N LYS A 773 -1.88 41.97 -17.58
CA LYS A 773 -1.47 41.85 -16.17
C LYS A 773 -1.28 43.21 -15.49
N TRP A 774 -1.92 43.40 -14.34
CA TRP A 774 -1.74 44.55 -13.46
C TRP A 774 -1.19 44.13 -12.11
N ASN A 775 -0.20 44.87 -11.60
CA ASN A 775 0.27 44.74 -10.23
C ASN A 775 -0.24 45.97 -9.45
N LEU A 776 -1.19 45.78 -8.55
CA LEU A 776 -1.83 46.86 -7.82
C LEU A 776 -1.40 46.84 -6.35
N HIS A 777 -1.07 48.00 -5.82
CA HIS A 777 -1.00 48.26 -4.39
C HIS A 777 -2.25 49.05 -3.99
N LEU A 778 -3.08 48.52 -3.09
CA LEU A 778 -4.35 49.10 -2.66
C LEU A 778 -4.34 49.37 -1.16
N ALA A 779 -4.55 50.62 -0.75
CA ALA A 779 -4.76 50.99 0.65
C ALA A 779 -6.08 50.39 1.21
N PRO A 780 -6.25 50.31 2.54
CA PRO A 780 -7.52 49.91 3.15
C PRO A 780 -8.70 50.73 2.63
N GLY A 781 -9.76 50.06 2.18
CA GLY A 781 -10.95 50.69 1.60
C GLY A 781 -10.80 51.20 0.15
N GLU A 782 -9.58 51.17 -0.43
CA GLU A 782 -9.33 51.68 -1.77
C GLU A 782 -10.03 50.83 -2.85
N LYS A 783 -10.60 51.51 -3.84
CA LYS A 783 -11.19 50.93 -5.05
C LYS A 783 -10.40 51.37 -6.27
N ARG A 784 -10.05 50.43 -7.14
CA ARG A 784 -9.38 50.69 -8.42
C ARG A 784 -10.19 50.13 -9.58
N GLU A 785 -10.34 50.93 -10.64
CA GLU A 785 -11.02 50.55 -11.86
C GLU A 785 -10.00 50.38 -12.98
N LEU A 786 -10.07 49.25 -13.68
CA LEU A 786 -9.22 48.90 -14.81
C LEU A 786 -10.14 48.76 -16.03
N ASN A 787 -10.01 49.69 -16.97
CA ASN A 787 -10.74 49.67 -18.22
C ASN A 787 -9.93 48.92 -19.29
N ILE A 788 -10.61 48.05 -20.02
CA ILE A 788 -10.07 47.29 -21.16
C ILE A 788 -10.95 47.61 -22.36
N SER A 789 -10.36 48.05 -23.45
CA SER A 789 -11.07 48.26 -24.71
C SER A 789 -10.30 47.61 -25.84
N TYR A 790 -10.96 46.80 -26.66
CA TYR A 790 -10.36 46.20 -27.84
C TYR A 790 -11.34 46.20 -29.02
N GLU A 791 -10.79 46.31 -30.22
CA GLU A 791 -11.52 46.23 -31.49
C GLU A 791 -11.17 44.91 -32.20
N VAL A 792 -12.18 44.13 -32.54
CA VAL A 792 -12.06 42.97 -33.42
C VAL A 792 -12.59 43.36 -34.79
N LYS A 793 -11.74 43.25 -35.80
CA LYS A 793 -12.09 43.45 -37.20
C LYS A 793 -12.16 42.11 -37.92
N VAL A 794 -13.34 41.74 -38.42
CA VAL A 794 -13.57 40.47 -39.13
C VAL A 794 -13.92 40.70 -40.59
N LYS A 795 -13.56 39.70 -41.42
CA LYS A 795 -13.85 39.69 -42.87
C LYS A 795 -15.09 38.85 -43.25
N SER A 796 -15.54 37.95 -42.37
CA SER A 796 -16.69 37.05 -42.59
C SER A 796 -17.91 37.51 -41.80
N GLU A 797 -19.09 37.30 -42.38
CA GLU A 797 -20.40 37.57 -41.76
C GLU A 797 -20.69 36.61 -40.61
N GLU A 798 -20.36 35.33 -40.79
CA GLU A 798 -20.57 34.26 -39.81
C GLU A 798 -19.74 34.49 -38.53
N LEU A 799 -18.46 34.83 -38.69
CA LEU A 799 -17.58 35.23 -37.59
C LEU A 799 -18.04 36.52 -36.88
N PHE A 800 -18.75 37.40 -37.59
CA PHE A 800 -19.32 38.60 -36.97
C PHE A 800 -20.53 38.26 -36.11
N GLU A 801 -21.40 37.37 -36.56
CA GLU A 801 -22.55 36.91 -35.77
C GLU A 801 -22.10 36.12 -34.53
N GLU A 802 -21.10 35.24 -34.65
CA GLU A 802 -20.53 34.49 -33.53
C GLU A 802 -19.92 35.43 -32.46
N LEU A 803 -19.19 36.47 -32.88
CA LEU A 803 -18.67 37.51 -32.00
C LEU A 803 -19.75 38.38 -31.33
N MET A 804 -20.98 38.35 -31.82
CA MET A 804 -22.10 39.10 -31.26
C MET A 804 -22.97 38.24 -30.33
N GLU A 805 -22.99 36.92 -30.52
CA GLU A 805 -23.72 35.97 -29.67
C GLU A 805 -22.97 35.57 -28.39
N ASP A 806 -21.64 35.52 -28.44
CA ASP A 806 -20.85 35.08 -27.29
C ASP A 806 -20.24 36.25 -26.51
N GLU A 807 -20.88 36.63 -25.40
CA GLU A 807 -20.39 37.69 -24.49
C GLU A 807 -19.00 37.36 -23.88
N ASP A 808 -18.59 36.09 -23.83
CA ASP A 808 -17.39 35.60 -23.14
C ASP A 808 -16.23 35.18 -24.06
N LEU A 809 -16.45 35.01 -25.38
CA LEU A 809 -15.42 34.81 -26.41
C LEU A 809 -14.30 35.89 -26.31
#